data_AF-A0A014NJV5-F1
#
_entry.id   AF-A0A014NJV5-F1
#
_cell.length_a   1.000
_cell.length_b   1.000
_cell.length_c   1.000
_cell.angle_alpha   90.00
_cell.angle_beta   90.00
_cell.angle_gamma   90.00
#
_symmetry.space_group_name_H-M   'P 1'
#
loop_
_entity.id
_entity.type
_entity.pdbx_description
1 polymer ?
#
loop_
_entity_poly.entity_id
_entity_poly.type
_entity_poly.pdbx_seq_one_letter_code
_entity_poly.pdbx_strand_id
1 'polypeptide(L)'
;MSVLPEFSWPVPSSNRGSDFASQDDVMSHLEGEASGWYMLGSNGLWHGGIHITNATTPWCALSGKAASEAVDFPVAFKGEQSVRCMADGEVVAYRICRDYLNVPWETGPLHLSGSFVLVRHYIQPGEKKENGLHFYTLYMHLAPYSAYASSENETQWIVNDNLPVFHREWTPDANAENRNTYRLATIPKGSQIEWDASDSSLHTIGSNGRRYGLVTFNGLSDRAKGKGTKTGLKEGQQYWILTDRNNLVPSSGAAARPSWWTHLLPPYAEPMAFDTVVCPTPYPIGAGDSVGHLGYFQVPKDGGYDSRYQVHIECLSADDSLPTFLTNPEKAGENAPLYLKCPTGLPLFSKDLNTKTMVSDGRVTAGEALLKLSRVKTELDAEKQEYWFLPYANGYVPKSNTSVETLSQYDLEKLGFTTTVDEAPGFDHLDGKTPPKGLVRTLYDRLFHAASNDTRVSHRAVPHNYQRLLNRIDGSISPYSRQEYLSAVHNPSYRDVKNKMIVKHPSEWYYKKDDSIWLPFLNNLTKDAPEWKEYSEAYIEKMVWMQEAGKLKLGPLLWHMHPVMFLGTLKSSNKIIWMKKFFEKFGADKTSAFRAKLLEVSNDLNIDPNYIMACIALETGKTFRTDIKNPGSSATGLIQFMKATAEELGTSIPQLRRMDHVQQMEYVKKYFQMQSRNINIPTEEWSLEDVYYSIFSPKTIKIKPNGIIYQKGDGGTYDKNLYHDINKDGKITKSEIAENIRLNYRPGIPEAD
;
A
#
# COMPACT_ATOMS: atom_id res chain seq x y z
N MET A 1 -21.73 8.92 13.51
CA MET A 1 -20.26 9.04 13.64
C MET A 1 -19.64 8.33 12.46
N SER A 2 -18.60 8.93 11.85
CA SER A 2 -17.87 8.33 10.73
C SER A 2 -17.25 6.98 11.12
N VAL A 3 -17.17 6.06 10.16
CA VAL A 3 -16.50 4.77 10.28
C VAL A 3 -15.43 4.71 9.20
N LEU A 4 -14.17 4.84 9.60
CA LEU A 4 -13.03 4.85 8.68
C LEU A 4 -12.15 3.63 8.97
N PRO A 5 -12.20 2.58 8.13
CA PRO A 5 -11.30 1.45 8.30
C PRO A 5 -9.85 1.89 8.03
N GLU A 6 -8.90 1.27 8.70
CA GLU A 6 -7.50 1.35 8.29
C GLU A 6 -7.33 0.64 6.94
N PHE A 7 -6.30 1.05 6.19
CA PHE A 7 -5.99 0.50 4.87
C PHE A 7 -4.52 0.09 4.76
N SER A 8 -4.25 -1.04 4.10
CA SER A 8 -2.92 -1.57 3.81
C SER A 8 -2.79 -1.95 2.33
N TRP A 9 -1.55 -1.99 1.84
CA TRP A 9 -1.26 -2.60 0.55
C TRP A 9 -1.37 -4.14 0.65
N PRO A 10 -1.75 -4.82 -0.44
CA PRO A 10 -2.05 -6.26 -0.42
C PRO A 10 -0.80 -7.12 -0.24
N VAL A 11 0.38 -6.57 -0.53
CA VAL A 11 1.68 -7.22 -0.36
C VAL A 11 2.71 -6.20 0.12
N PRO A 12 3.77 -6.62 0.83
CA PRO A 12 4.90 -5.76 1.13
C PRO A 12 5.78 -5.50 -0.10
N SER A 13 6.52 -4.40 -0.07
CA SER A 13 7.48 -3.98 -1.11
C SER A 13 8.78 -4.80 -1.14
N SER A 14 9.03 -5.64 -0.12
CA SER A 14 10.20 -6.51 -0.07
C SER A 14 10.03 -7.67 0.90
N ASN A 15 10.96 -8.63 0.85
CA ASN A 15 11.07 -9.74 1.80
C ASN A 15 11.28 -9.32 3.27
N ARG A 16 11.52 -8.03 3.55
CA ARG A 16 11.64 -7.49 4.91
C ARG A 16 10.29 -7.11 5.51
N GLY A 17 9.21 -7.14 4.72
CA GLY A 17 7.88 -6.75 5.14
C GLY A 17 7.61 -5.24 5.12
N SER A 18 8.49 -4.44 4.51
CA SER A 18 8.27 -2.99 4.35
C SER A 18 7.04 -2.71 3.48
N ASP A 19 6.36 -1.59 3.74
CA ASP A 19 5.28 -1.11 2.87
C ASP A 19 5.83 -0.37 1.65
N PHE A 20 4.97 -0.20 0.63
CA PHE A 20 5.20 0.75 -0.45
C PHE A 20 4.95 2.18 0.04
N ALA A 21 5.76 3.14 -0.44
CA ALA A 21 5.69 4.52 0.02
C ALA A 21 4.44 5.24 -0.50
N SER A 22 3.95 4.86 -1.69
CA SER A 22 2.79 5.47 -2.31
C SER A 22 1.96 4.48 -3.12
N GLN A 23 0.73 4.90 -3.46
CA GLN A 23 -0.13 4.18 -4.40
C GLN A 23 0.57 4.01 -5.76
N ASP A 24 1.27 5.04 -6.24
CA ASP A 24 2.00 4.99 -7.51
C ASP A 24 3.08 3.91 -7.50
N ASP A 25 3.77 3.69 -6.38
CA ASP A 25 4.80 2.65 -6.25
C ASP A 25 4.18 1.25 -6.35
N VAL A 26 3.05 1.00 -5.68
CA VAL A 26 2.34 -0.29 -5.77
C VAL A 26 1.81 -0.50 -7.20
N MET A 27 1.23 0.53 -7.80
CA MET A 27 0.73 0.44 -9.17
C MET A 27 1.86 0.14 -10.16
N SER A 28 3.04 0.73 -9.97
CA SER A 28 4.21 0.47 -10.81
C SER A 28 4.80 -0.92 -10.56
N HIS A 29 4.72 -1.43 -9.32
CA HIS A 29 5.04 -2.81 -9.00
C HIS A 29 4.13 -3.81 -9.75
N LEU A 30 2.83 -3.51 -9.83
CA LEU A 30 1.87 -4.32 -10.60
C LEU A 30 2.09 -4.28 -12.12
N GLU A 31 2.74 -3.25 -12.65
CA GLU A 31 3.11 -3.20 -14.07
C GLU A 31 4.22 -4.21 -14.43
N GLY A 32 4.91 -4.77 -13.44
CA GLY A 32 5.81 -5.90 -13.62
C GLY A 32 5.11 -7.24 -13.86
N GLU A 33 3.79 -7.31 -13.69
CA GLU A 33 3.01 -8.52 -13.94
C GLU A 33 2.73 -8.70 -15.44
N ALA A 34 2.95 -9.93 -15.93
CA ALA A 34 2.76 -10.27 -17.33
C ALA A 34 1.29 -10.41 -17.76
N SER A 35 0.37 -10.61 -16.82
CA SER A 35 -1.06 -10.76 -17.08
C SER A 35 -1.91 -10.57 -15.81
N GLY A 36 -3.23 -10.74 -15.94
CA GLY A 36 -4.17 -10.60 -14.81
C GLY A 36 -4.44 -9.14 -14.46
N TRP A 37 -4.65 -8.30 -15.47
CA TRP A 37 -4.96 -6.90 -15.27
C TRP A 37 -6.47 -6.68 -15.18
N TYR A 38 -6.88 -5.71 -14.37
CA TYR A 38 -8.28 -5.32 -14.22
C TYR A 38 -8.97 -4.97 -15.56
N MET A 39 -10.24 -5.38 -15.66
CA MET A 39 -11.22 -5.32 -16.75
C MET A 39 -11.12 -6.38 -17.84
N LEU A 40 -9.96 -6.58 -18.45
CA LEU A 40 -9.79 -7.54 -19.54
C LEU A 40 -8.54 -8.40 -19.30
N GLY A 41 -8.73 -9.71 -19.27
CA GLY A 41 -7.65 -10.68 -19.19
C GLY A 41 -6.87 -10.79 -20.50
N SER A 42 -5.68 -11.41 -20.45
CA SER A 42 -4.85 -11.65 -21.65
C SER A 42 -5.52 -12.56 -22.68
N ASN A 43 -6.54 -13.31 -22.28
CA ASN A 43 -7.38 -14.15 -23.14
C ASN A 43 -8.57 -13.40 -23.77
N GLY A 44 -8.79 -12.12 -23.41
CA GLY A 44 -9.94 -11.33 -23.87
C GLY A 44 -11.19 -11.45 -23.01
N LEU A 45 -11.18 -12.33 -22.00
CA LEU A 45 -12.29 -12.50 -21.08
C LEU A 45 -12.35 -11.34 -20.07
N TRP A 46 -13.55 -11.14 -19.50
CA TRP A 46 -13.75 -10.33 -18.30
C TRP A 46 -12.75 -10.72 -17.20
N HIS A 47 -12.25 -9.72 -16.48
CA HIS A 47 -11.35 -9.92 -15.35
C HIS A 47 -11.62 -8.87 -14.26
N GLY A 48 -12.36 -9.26 -13.21
CA GLY A 48 -12.83 -8.36 -12.15
C GLY A 48 -11.74 -7.87 -11.18
N GLY A 49 -10.56 -8.49 -11.20
CA GLY A 49 -9.50 -8.27 -10.24
C GLY A 49 -8.13 -7.94 -10.82
N ILE A 50 -7.11 -8.22 -10.00
CA ILE A 50 -5.69 -8.18 -10.37
C ILE A 50 -5.00 -9.48 -9.97
N HIS A 51 -3.96 -9.88 -10.69
CA HIS A 51 -3.01 -10.88 -10.24
C HIS A 51 -1.79 -10.24 -9.60
N ILE A 52 -1.26 -10.86 -8.56
CA ILE A 52 0.10 -10.63 -8.05
C ILE A 52 0.80 -11.98 -8.07
N THR A 53 2.01 -12.04 -8.64
CA THR A 53 2.73 -13.30 -8.82
C THR A 53 4.12 -13.30 -8.20
N ASN A 54 4.77 -14.46 -8.19
CA ASN A 54 6.17 -14.59 -7.79
C ASN A 54 7.14 -13.85 -8.72
N ALA A 55 6.71 -13.35 -9.88
CA ALA A 55 7.56 -12.55 -10.75
C ALA A 55 7.93 -11.21 -10.10
N THR A 56 6.97 -10.57 -9.42
CA THR A 56 7.19 -9.29 -8.75
C THR A 56 7.30 -9.45 -7.23
N THR A 57 6.61 -10.43 -6.64
CA THR A 57 6.54 -10.63 -5.18
C THR A 57 6.93 -12.06 -4.77
N PRO A 58 8.15 -12.52 -5.09
CA PRO A 58 8.59 -13.88 -4.78
C PRO A 58 8.60 -14.19 -3.28
N TRP A 59 8.79 -13.19 -2.43
CA TRP A 59 8.75 -13.35 -0.97
C TRP A 59 7.36 -13.66 -0.39
N CYS A 60 6.30 -13.55 -1.19
CA CYS A 60 4.95 -13.98 -0.80
C CYS A 60 4.57 -15.37 -1.35
N ALA A 61 5.41 -15.97 -2.20
CA ALA A 61 5.17 -17.32 -2.69
C ALA A 61 5.51 -18.35 -1.64
N LEU A 62 4.67 -19.39 -1.54
CA LEU A 62 4.87 -20.49 -0.61
C LEU A 62 4.82 -21.82 -1.36
N SER A 63 5.97 -22.47 -1.49
CA SER A 63 6.06 -23.79 -2.06
C SER A 63 5.54 -24.84 -1.10
N GLY A 64 4.70 -25.73 -1.62
CA GLY A 64 4.28 -26.95 -0.96
C GLY A 64 5.24 -28.11 -1.20
N LYS A 65 4.69 -29.32 -1.14
CA LYS A 65 5.44 -30.58 -1.28
C LYS A 65 5.10 -31.33 -2.57
N ALA A 66 4.31 -30.72 -3.46
CA ALA A 66 3.91 -31.41 -4.69
C ALA A 66 5.13 -31.59 -5.61
N ALA A 67 5.24 -32.75 -6.25
CA ALA A 67 6.37 -33.06 -7.13
C ALA A 67 6.45 -32.09 -8.32
N SER A 68 5.31 -31.64 -8.84
CA SER A 68 5.22 -30.64 -9.92
C SER A 68 5.84 -29.31 -9.53
N GLU A 69 5.68 -28.87 -8.28
CA GLU A 69 6.30 -27.64 -7.78
C GLU A 69 7.83 -27.73 -7.81
N ALA A 70 8.41 -28.86 -7.43
CA ALA A 70 9.85 -29.06 -7.42
C ALA A 70 10.46 -29.13 -8.84
N VAL A 71 9.68 -29.59 -9.82
CA VAL A 71 10.07 -29.60 -11.24
C VAL A 71 10.05 -28.18 -11.81
N ASP A 72 8.96 -27.46 -11.58
CA ASP A 72 8.76 -26.11 -12.13
C ASP A 72 9.62 -25.06 -11.42
N PHE A 73 9.82 -25.22 -10.11
CA PHE A 73 10.58 -24.34 -9.23
C PHE A 73 11.57 -25.14 -8.38
N PRO A 74 12.77 -25.44 -8.92
CA PRO A 74 13.79 -26.23 -8.21
C PRO A 74 14.24 -25.65 -6.87
N VAL A 75 14.03 -24.35 -6.67
CA VAL A 75 14.25 -23.67 -5.39
C VAL A 75 12.90 -23.30 -4.80
N ALA A 76 12.56 -23.94 -3.69
CA ALA A 76 11.31 -23.70 -2.97
C ALA A 76 11.24 -22.27 -2.40
N PHE A 77 10.09 -21.63 -2.57
CA PHE A 77 9.76 -20.36 -1.94
C PHE A 77 9.31 -20.60 -0.49
N LYS A 78 9.79 -19.76 0.42
CA LYS A 78 9.62 -19.95 1.86
C LYS A 78 8.38 -19.27 2.45
N GLY A 79 7.69 -18.43 1.67
CA GLY A 79 6.63 -17.58 2.19
C GLY A 79 7.15 -16.63 3.27
N GLU A 80 8.25 -15.90 3.01
CA GLU A 80 8.83 -14.99 4.01
C GLU A 80 7.88 -13.88 4.45
N GLN A 81 6.90 -13.54 3.62
CA GLN A 81 5.82 -12.60 3.92
C GLN A 81 4.49 -13.15 3.41
N SER A 82 3.40 -12.73 4.04
CA SER A 82 2.06 -13.06 3.58
C SER A 82 1.50 -11.99 2.63
N VAL A 83 0.52 -12.40 1.83
CA VAL A 83 -0.52 -11.49 1.32
C VAL A 83 -1.28 -10.93 2.52
N ARG A 84 -1.68 -9.66 2.44
CA ARG A 84 -2.24 -8.88 3.55
C ARG A 84 -3.68 -8.44 3.26
N CYS A 85 -4.48 -8.39 4.32
CA CYS A 85 -5.81 -7.79 4.27
C CYS A 85 -5.67 -6.30 3.94
N MET A 86 -6.44 -5.80 2.96
CA MET A 86 -6.27 -4.44 2.43
C MET A 86 -7.02 -3.38 3.23
N ALA A 87 -8.03 -3.78 4.00
CA ALA A 87 -8.81 -2.89 4.85
C ALA A 87 -9.32 -3.63 6.09
N ASP A 88 -9.59 -2.90 7.17
CA ASP A 88 -10.27 -3.50 8.33
C ASP A 88 -11.61 -4.09 7.92
N GLY A 89 -11.93 -5.26 8.44
CA GLY A 89 -13.15 -5.96 8.08
C GLY A 89 -13.36 -7.24 8.87
N GLU A 90 -14.13 -8.14 8.27
CA GLU A 90 -14.51 -9.41 8.85
C GLU A 90 -14.52 -10.50 7.77
N VAL A 91 -14.03 -11.69 8.10
CA VAL A 91 -14.07 -12.83 7.19
C VAL A 91 -15.50 -13.37 7.14
N VAL A 92 -16.08 -13.45 5.95
CA VAL A 92 -17.50 -13.79 5.75
C VAL A 92 -17.73 -15.02 4.87
N ALA A 93 -16.74 -15.39 4.06
CA ALA A 93 -16.72 -16.68 3.37
C ALA A 93 -15.27 -17.11 3.10
N TYR A 94 -15.04 -18.40 3.03
CA TYR A 94 -13.74 -18.95 2.64
C TYR A 94 -13.88 -20.37 2.09
N ARG A 95 -12.84 -20.82 1.39
CA ARG A 95 -12.57 -22.24 1.13
C ARG A 95 -11.11 -22.50 1.42
N ILE A 96 -10.83 -23.47 2.28
CA ILE A 96 -9.47 -23.94 2.53
C ILE A 96 -9.32 -25.26 1.79
N CYS A 97 -8.53 -25.29 0.71
CA CYS A 97 -8.24 -26.54 0.03
C CYS A 97 -7.23 -27.34 0.84
N ARG A 98 -7.45 -28.65 0.97
CA ARG A 98 -6.48 -29.54 1.61
C ARG A 98 -5.19 -29.58 0.82
N ASP A 99 -5.31 -29.66 -0.51
CA ASP A 99 -4.20 -29.69 -1.45
C ASP A 99 -4.58 -28.99 -2.77
N TYR A 100 -3.68 -28.95 -3.74
CA TYR A 100 -3.95 -28.39 -5.07
C TYR A 100 -5.08 -29.14 -5.80
N LEU A 101 -5.87 -28.38 -6.55
CA LEU A 101 -6.92 -28.92 -7.42
C LEU A 101 -6.32 -29.36 -8.74
N ASN A 102 -6.78 -30.50 -9.26
CA ASN A 102 -6.40 -31.00 -10.58
C ASN A 102 -7.45 -30.64 -11.63
N VAL A 103 -7.00 -30.15 -12.78
CA VAL A 103 -7.81 -29.96 -13.99
C VAL A 103 -7.19 -30.71 -15.18
N PRO A 104 -8.01 -31.28 -16.07
CA PRO A 104 -7.53 -32.01 -17.24
C PRO A 104 -6.77 -31.10 -18.20
N TRP A 105 -5.70 -31.64 -18.80
CA TRP A 105 -4.94 -31.01 -19.87
C TRP A 105 -4.20 -32.06 -20.70
N GLU A 106 -3.86 -31.71 -21.94
CA GLU A 106 -3.28 -32.63 -22.93
C GLU A 106 -1.94 -33.23 -22.51
N THR A 107 -1.12 -32.49 -21.75
CA THR A 107 0.18 -32.97 -21.24
C THR A 107 0.09 -33.66 -19.88
N GLY A 108 -1.13 -33.92 -19.39
CA GLY A 108 -1.40 -34.42 -18.04
C GLY A 108 -2.07 -33.35 -17.15
N PRO A 109 -2.63 -33.76 -16.00
CA PRO A 109 -3.42 -32.86 -15.17
C PRO A 109 -2.60 -31.67 -14.66
N LEU A 110 -3.18 -30.47 -14.78
CA LEU A 110 -2.61 -29.23 -14.23
C LEU A 110 -3.08 -29.02 -12.79
N HIS A 111 -2.20 -28.44 -11.99
CA HIS A 111 -2.41 -28.17 -10.57
C HIS A 111 -2.71 -26.68 -10.34
N LEU A 112 -3.76 -26.42 -9.56
CA LEU A 112 -4.26 -25.09 -9.29
C LEU A 112 -4.51 -24.90 -7.81
N SER A 113 -4.11 -23.76 -7.26
CA SER A 113 -4.55 -23.34 -5.93
C SER A 113 -6.02 -22.93 -5.95
N GLY A 114 -6.85 -23.61 -5.14
CA GLY A 114 -8.29 -23.39 -5.05
C GLY A 114 -8.76 -22.68 -3.79
N SER A 115 -7.86 -22.40 -2.83
CA SER A 115 -8.22 -21.75 -1.58
C SER A 115 -8.55 -20.27 -1.81
N PHE A 116 -9.51 -19.77 -1.03
CA PHE A 116 -9.85 -18.35 -1.01
C PHE A 116 -10.36 -17.88 0.34
N VAL A 117 -10.31 -16.56 0.54
CA VAL A 117 -11.02 -15.87 1.62
C VAL A 117 -11.69 -14.61 1.09
N LEU A 118 -12.92 -14.36 1.55
CA LEU A 118 -13.70 -13.16 1.28
C LEU A 118 -13.83 -12.36 2.58
N VAL A 119 -13.38 -11.11 2.54
CA VAL A 119 -13.47 -10.16 3.65
C VAL A 119 -14.53 -9.12 3.33
N ARG A 120 -15.47 -8.89 4.24
CA ARG A 120 -16.46 -7.80 4.16
C ARG A 120 -15.92 -6.59 4.92
N HIS A 121 -16.13 -5.42 4.33
CA HIS A 121 -15.71 -4.14 4.87
C HIS A 121 -16.90 -3.17 4.97
N TYR A 122 -16.74 -2.13 5.77
CA TYR A 122 -17.67 -1.01 5.82
C TYR A 122 -16.90 0.30 5.97
N ILE A 123 -17.23 1.28 5.14
CA ILE A 123 -16.72 2.64 5.24
C ILE A 123 -17.89 3.62 5.27
N GLN A 124 -17.81 4.62 6.14
CA GLN A 124 -18.77 5.72 6.26
C GLN A 124 -17.99 7.02 6.51
N PRO A 125 -17.67 7.78 5.44
CA PRO A 125 -16.89 9.01 5.57
C PRO A 125 -17.64 10.11 6.34
N GLY A 126 -18.94 10.23 6.10
CA GLY A 126 -19.84 11.19 6.76
C GLY A 126 -20.51 10.64 8.03
N GLU A 127 -21.55 11.32 8.49
CA GLU A 127 -22.28 10.93 9.70
C GLU A 127 -23.46 10.01 9.41
N LYS A 128 -24.03 10.06 8.20
CA LYS A 128 -25.22 9.30 7.83
C LYS A 128 -24.83 7.93 7.28
N LYS A 129 -25.49 6.90 7.83
CA LYS A 129 -25.30 5.50 7.45
C LYS A 129 -25.64 5.22 5.97
N GLU A 130 -26.63 5.93 5.44
CA GLU A 130 -27.07 5.83 4.03
C GLU A 130 -26.00 6.28 3.01
N ASN A 131 -24.98 7.00 3.48
CA ASN A 131 -23.82 7.42 2.67
C ASN A 131 -22.57 6.57 2.96
N GLY A 132 -22.73 5.46 3.68
CA GLY A 132 -21.69 4.44 3.82
C GLY A 132 -21.72 3.45 2.66
N LEU A 133 -20.67 2.64 2.56
CA LEU A 133 -20.51 1.62 1.53
C LEU A 133 -20.11 0.30 2.17
N HIS A 134 -20.86 -0.75 1.88
CA HIS A 134 -20.39 -2.11 2.03
C HIS A 134 -19.63 -2.57 0.79
N PHE A 135 -18.42 -3.07 0.99
CA PHE A 135 -17.61 -3.65 -0.08
C PHE A 135 -16.86 -4.87 0.45
N TYR A 136 -16.27 -5.63 -0.46
CA TYR A 136 -15.61 -6.89 -0.17
C TYR A 136 -14.26 -6.95 -0.87
N THR A 137 -13.31 -7.66 -0.27
CA THR A 137 -12.09 -8.08 -0.97
C THR A 137 -12.06 -9.60 -1.04
N LEU A 138 -11.95 -10.13 -2.25
CA LEU A 138 -11.78 -11.57 -2.52
C LEU A 138 -10.30 -11.83 -2.76
N TYR A 139 -9.72 -12.79 -2.03
CA TYR A 139 -8.36 -13.28 -2.24
C TYR A 139 -8.44 -14.74 -2.70
N MET A 140 -8.32 -14.96 -4.00
CA MET A 140 -8.43 -16.26 -4.67
C MET A 140 -7.04 -16.80 -5.04
N HIS A 141 -6.93 -18.13 -5.18
CA HIS A 141 -5.68 -18.84 -5.49
C HIS A 141 -4.62 -18.78 -4.38
N LEU A 142 -5.05 -18.68 -3.12
CA LEU A 142 -4.15 -18.76 -1.97
C LEU A 142 -3.57 -20.18 -1.83
N ALA A 143 -2.36 -20.29 -1.28
CA ALA A 143 -1.72 -21.57 -1.01
C ALA A 143 -2.62 -22.52 -0.17
N PRO A 144 -2.69 -23.81 -0.51
CA PRO A 144 -3.52 -24.79 0.20
C PRO A 144 -2.96 -25.12 1.59
N TYR A 145 -3.74 -25.83 2.41
CA TYR A 145 -3.32 -26.27 3.74
C TYR A 145 -2.05 -27.12 3.70
N SER A 146 -1.92 -28.03 2.73
CA SER A 146 -0.74 -28.89 2.53
C SER A 146 0.58 -28.12 2.37
N ALA A 147 0.53 -26.88 1.87
CA ALA A 147 1.72 -26.04 1.67
C ALA A 147 2.26 -25.47 3.00
N TYR A 148 1.40 -25.33 4.00
CA TYR A 148 1.82 -24.95 5.34
C TYR A 148 2.35 -26.20 6.05
N ALA A 149 3.55 -26.12 6.62
CA ALA A 149 4.09 -27.23 7.41
C ALA A 149 3.09 -27.65 8.50
N SER A 150 3.02 -28.95 8.76
CA SER A 150 2.25 -29.51 9.87
C SER A 150 2.80 -28.95 11.18
N SER A 151 2.15 -27.93 11.71
CA SER A 151 2.43 -27.39 13.04
C SER A 151 1.78 -28.24 14.15
N GLU A 152 1.43 -29.50 13.85
CA GLU A 152 1.02 -30.45 14.88
C GLU A 152 2.26 -30.66 15.75
N ASN A 153 2.31 -29.94 16.88
CA ASN A 153 3.41 -29.84 17.85
C ASN A 153 4.49 -28.75 17.62
N GLU A 154 4.25 -27.71 16.79
CA GLU A 154 5.19 -26.56 16.75
C GLU A 154 5.05 -25.73 18.03
N THR A 155 5.99 -25.91 18.94
CA THR A 155 6.08 -25.09 20.16
C THR A 155 7.18 -24.05 20.07
N GLN A 156 8.04 -24.06 19.04
CA GLN A 156 9.22 -23.21 18.98
C GLN A 156 9.00 -22.05 18.00
N TRP A 157 8.97 -20.82 18.52
CA TRP A 157 8.65 -19.64 17.73
C TRP A 157 9.76 -18.59 17.78
N ILE A 158 9.84 -17.79 16.74
CA ILE A 158 10.64 -16.57 16.68
C ILE A 158 9.68 -15.39 16.69
N VAL A 159 9.91 -14.44 17.60
CA VAL A 159 9.16 -13.20 17.66
C VAL A 159 9.48 -12.36 16.42
N ASN A 160 8.47 -12.01 15.64
CA ASN A 160 8.59 -11.32 14.36
C ASN A 160 8.44 -9.80 14.49
N ASP A 161 8.12 -9.28 15.68
CA ASP A 161 8.03 -7.85 15.96
C ASP A 161 8.54 -7.49 17.37
N ASN A 162 8.61 -6.22 17.71
CA ASN A 162 8.95 -5.76 19.05
C ASN A 162 7.69 -5.67 19.91
N LEU A 163 7.44 -6.67 20.76
CA LEU A 163 6.15 -6.79 21.44
C LEU A 163 6.24 -6.37 22.90
N PRO A 164 5.20 -5.72 23.46
CA PRO A 164 5.13 -5.49 24.89
C PRO A 164 5.05 -6.83 25.64
N VAL A 165 5.81 -6.92 26.74
CA VAL A 165 5.83 -8.06 27.65
C VAL A 165 5.14 -7.68 28.96
N PHE A 166 4.24 -8.54 29.41
CA PHE A 166 3.56 -8.42 30.70
C PHE A 166 4.00 -9.54 31.66
N HIS A 167 3.97 -9.23 32.95
CA HIS A 167 4.28 -10.19 34.01
C HIS A 167 3.34 -11.41 33.95
N ARG A 168 3.83 -12.61 34.30
CA ARG A 168 3.02 -13.85 34.30
C ARG A 168 1.72 -13.75 35.11
N GLU A 169 1.73 -12.95 36.17
CA GLU A 169 0.57 -12.70 37.04
C GLU A 169 -0.48 -11.76 36.42
N TRP A 170 -0.17 -11.16 35.26
CA TRP A 170 -1.14 -10.34 34.54
C TRP A 170 -2.33 -11.20 34.12
N THR A 171 -3.53 -10.72 34.45
CA THR A 171 -4.79 -11.30 34.00
C THR A 171 -5.46 -10.38 32.98
N PRO A 172 -6.11 -10.91 31.92
CA PRO A 172 -6.63 -10.13 30.80
C PRO A 172 -7.88 -9.28 31.11
N ASP A 173 -8.41 -9.33 32.33
CA ASP A 173 -9.70 -8.75 32.69
C ASP A 173 -9.70 -7.23 32.96
N ALA A 174 -8.68 -6.49 32.51
CA ALA A 174 -8.39 -5.22 33.15
C ALA A 174 -8.38 -4.00 32.23
N ASN A 175 -9.12 -2.97 32.68
CA ASN A 175 -9.04 -1.57 32.26
C ASN A 175 -7.61 -1.11 31.93
N ALA A 176 -7.49 -0.11 31.05
CA ALA A 176 -6.21 0.43 30.56
C ALA A 176 -5.17 0.77 31.66
N GLU A 177 -5.63 1.12 32.88
CA GLU A 177 -4.77 1.40 34.03
C GLU A 177 -3.97 0.18 34.49
N ASN A 178 -4.56 -1.02 34.50
CA ASN A 178 -3.90 -2.22 35.00
C ASN A 178 -2.82 -2.73 34.03
N ARG A 179 -3.05 -2.54 32.72
CA ARG A 179 -2.13 -2.96 31.66
C ARG A 179 -0.78 -2.23 31.74
N ASN A 180 -0.77 -0.97 32.15
CA ASN A 180 0.48 -0.22 32.35
C ASN A 180 1.24 -0.69 33.59
N THR A 181 0.54 -1.11 34.64
CA THR A 181 1.13 -1.60 35.89
C THR A 181 1.90 -2.92 35.69
N TYR A 182 1.35 -3.83 34.90
CA TYR A 182 1.93 -5.16 34.66
C TYR A 182 2.90 -5.22 33.47
N ARG A 183 3.09 -4.12 32.74
CA ARG A 183 4.03 -4.05 31.61
C ARG A 183 5.46 -4.02 32.13
N LEU A 184 6.26 -5.01 31.75
CA LEU A 184 7.65 -5.14 32.19
C LEU A 184 8.64 -4.51 31.21
N ALA A 185 8.52 -4.88 29.93
CA ALA A 185 9.53 -4.56 28.93
C ALA A 185 8.96 -4.74 27.51
N THR A 186 9.86 -4.76 26.54
CA THR A 186 9.59 -5.16 25.17
C THR A 186 10.43 -6.41 24.85
N ILE A 187 9.80 -7.47 24.34
CA ILE A 187 10.51 -8.61 23.75
C ILE A 187 10.95 -8.21 22.33
N PRO A 188 12.24 -8.24 22.01
CA PRO A 188 12.70 -7.77 20.72
C PRO A 188 12.43 -8.78 19.60
N LYS A 189 12.26 -8.26 18.38
CA LYS A 189 12.22 -9.08 17.16
C LYS A 189 13.45 -10.00 17.06
N GLY A 190 13.21 -11.26 16.71
CA GLY A 190 14.22 -12.30 16.63
C GLY A 190 14.47 -13.04 17.95
N SER A 191 13.67 -12.78 18.97
CA SER A 191 13.62 -13.58 20.20
C SER A 191 13.09 -14.98 19.92
N GLN A 192 13.76 -16.01 20.44
CA GLN A 192 13.29 -17.39 20.43
C GLN A 192 12.42 -17.61 21.67
N ILE A 193 11.25 -18.21 21.48
CA ILE A 193 10.31 -18.52 22.54
C ILE A 193 9.75 -19.93 22.36
N GLU A 194 9.28 -20.49 23.45
CA GLU A 194 8.46 -21.70 23.45
C GLU A 194 7.03 -21.37 23.85
N TRP A 195 6.06 -21.81 23.05
CA TRP A 195 4.64 -21.61 23.27
C TRP A 195 3.83 -22.67 22.55
N ASP A 196 3.03 -23.41 23.31
CA ASP A 196 2.03 -24.33 22.77
C ASP A 196 0.70 -23.60 22.61
N ALA A 197 0.34 -23.32 21.36
CA ALA A 197 -0.91 -22.63 21.04
C ALA A 197 -2.17 -23.48 21.26
N SER A 198 -2.02 -24.80 21.44
CA SER A 198 -3.11 -25.75 21.70
C SER A 198 -3.47 -25.87 23.18
N ASP A 199 -2.55 -25.50 24.08
CA ASP A 199 -2.81 -25.45 25.51
C ASP A 199 -3.63 -24.19 25.86
N SER A 200 -4.92 -24.40 26.13
CA SER A 200 -5.86 -23.33 26.51
C SER A 200 -5.45 -22.55 27.77
N SER A 201 -4.58 -23.09 28.63
CA SER A 201 -4.07 -22.38 29.81
C SER A 201 -2.96 -21.38 29.49
N LEU A 202 -2.35 -21.48 28.31
CA LEU A 202 -1.23 -20.66 27.85
C LEU A 202 -1.65 -19.56 26.89
N HIS A 203 -2.95 -19.31 26.71
CA HIS A 203 -3.40 -18.19 25.89
C HIS A 203 -4.74 -17.61 26.36
N THR A 204 -5.05 -16.42 25.86
CA THR A 204 -6.29 -15.70 26.21
C THR A 204 -6.57 -14.57 25.20
N ILE A 205 -7.79 -14.05 25.21
CA ILE A 205 -8.21 -12.89 24.40
C ILE A 205 -8.46 -11.72 25.34
N GLY A 206 -7.77 -10.60 25.11
CA GLY A 206 -8.00 -9.37 25.87
C GLY A 206 -9.32 -8.70 25.48
N SER A 207 -9.79 -7.77 26.30
CA SER A 207 -10.99 -6.95 26.02
C SER A 207 -10.92 -6.14 24.72
N ASN A 208 -9.72 -5.94 24.18
CA ASN A 208 -9.43 -5.32 22.89
C ASN A 208 -9.51 -6.30 21.70
N GLY A 209 -9.93 -7.55 21.92
CA GLY A 209 -9.99 -8.59 20.89
C GLY A 209 -8.63 -9.16 20.47
N ARG A 210 -7.53 -8.74 21.09
CA ARG A 210 -6.17 -9.22 20.76
C ARG A 210 -5.88 -10.54 21.48
N ARG A 211 -5.14 -11.44 20.83
CA ARG A 211 -4.71 -12.73 21.42
C ARG A 211 -3.36 -12.55 22.13
N TYR A 212 -3.32 -12.97 23.38
CA TYR A 212 -2.12 -13.04 24.19
C TYR A 212 -1.75 -14.51 24.46
N GLY A 213 -0.46 -14.80 24.45
CA GLY A 213 0.10 -16.10 24.82
C GLY A 213 1.07 -15.96 25.98
N LEU A 214 1.02 -16.92 26.92
CA LEU A 214 1.99 -17.07 27.98
C LEU A 214 3.13 -17.93 27.44
N VAL A 215 4.25 -17.29 27.11
CA VAL A 215 5.36 -17.89 26.38
C VAL A 215 6.58 -18.00 27.28
N THR A 216 7.38 -19.04 27.08
CA THR A 216 8.70 -19.17 27.72
C THR A 216 9.75 -18.52 26.83
N PHE A 217 10.53 -17.58 27.34
CA PHE A 217 11.60 -16.93 26.58
C PHE A 217 12.87 -17.78 26.56
N ASN A 218 13.34 -18.17 25.37
CA ASN A 218 14.49 -19.08 25.17
C ASN A 218 15.75 -18.36 24.69
N GLY A 219 15.74 -17.02 24.61
CA GLY A 219 16.90 -16.22 24.24
C GLY A 219 16.76 -15.53 22.89
N LEU A 220 17.86 -14.99 22.37
CA LEU A 220 17.90 -14.34 21.06
C LEU A 220 18.42 -15.30 19.98
N SER A 221 17.78 -15.29 18.81
CA SER A 221 18.30 -15.98 17.62
C SER A 221 19.69 -15.49 17.23
N ASP A 222 20.48 -16.33 16.56
CA ASP A 222 21.84 -15.97 16.11
C ASP A 222 21.86 -14.74 15.22
N ARG A 223 20.82 -14.56 14.39
CA ARG A 223 20.65 -13.37 13.56
C ARG A 223 20.40 -12.11 14.39
N ALA A 224 19.62 -12.21 15.47
CA ALA A 224 19.39 -11.09 16.37
C ALA A 224 20.65 -10.75 17.18
N LYS A 225 21.38 -11.77 17.65
CA LYS A 225 22.68 -11.63 18.31
C LYS A 225 23.72 -10.96 17.39
N GLY A 226 23.82 -11.40 16.13
CA GLY A 226 24.72 -10.83 15.12
C GLY A 226 24.41 -9.38 14.75
N LYS A 227 23.15 -8.93 14.95
CA LYS A 227 22.75 -7.52 14.82
C LYS A 227 22.98 -6.67 16.09
N GLY A 228 23.56 -7.25 17.13
CA GLY A 228 23.80 -6.56 18.41
C GLY A 228 22.54 -6.31 19.24
N THR A 229 21.45 -7.05 18.97
CA THR A 229 20.20 -6.93 19.71
C THR A 229 20.43 -7.33 21.17
N LYS A 230 19.90 -6.55 22.11
CA LYS A 230 19.99 -6.81 23.55
C LYS A 230 18.59 -6.89 24.15
N THR A 231 18.44 -7.68 25.21
CA THR A 231 17.20 -7.81 25.96
C THR A 231 17.50 -7.91 27.46
N GLY A 232 16.60 -7.37 28.27
CA GLY A 232 16.61 -7.53 29.73
C GLY A 232 15.77 -8.72 30.22
N LEU A 233 15.12 -9.45 29.30
CA LEU A 233 14.34 -10.64 29.63
C LEU A 233 15.27 -11.79 30.00
N LYS A 234 14.82 -12.62 30.96
CA LYS A 234 15.61 -13.74 31.47
C LYS A 234 15.21 -15.03 30.75
N GLU A 235 16.19 -15.75 30.23
CA GLU A 235 15.96 -17.06 29.61
C GLU A 235 15.31 -18.04 30.60
N GLY A 236 14.35 -18.83 30.12
CA GLY A 236 13.54 -19.76 30.91
C GLY A 236 12.38 -19.12 31.68
N GLN A 237 12.23 -17.79 31.69
CA GLN A 237 11.08 -17.14 32.31
C GLN A 237 9.88 -17.06 31.37
N GLN A 238 8.68 -17.11 31.95
CA GLN A 238 7.43 -16.98 31.23
C GLN A 238 6.89 -15.55 31.27
N TYR A 239 6.33 -15.14 30.13
CA TYR A 239 5.86 -13.78 29.87
C TYR A 239 4.59 -13.81 29.04
N TRP A 240 3.67 -12.89 29.32
CA TRP A 240 2.53 -12.66 28.43
C TRP A 240 2.95 -11.72 27.30
N ILE A 241 2.75 -12.15 26.06
CA ILE A 241 3.01 -11.36 24.85
C ILE A 241 1.85 -11.50 23.86
N LEU A 242 1.79 -10.62 22.86
CA LEU A 242 0.85 -10.76 21.75
C LEU A 242 1.27 -11.92 20.84
N THR A 243 0.31 -12.73 20.40
CA THR A 243 0.56 -13.90 19.54
C THR A 243 -0.31 -13.93 18.28
N ASP A 244 -1.09 -12.87 18.06
CA ASP A 244 -1.87 -12.63 16.83
C ASP A 244 -1.06 -11.90 15.74
N ARG A 245 -1.69 -11.57 14.60
CA ARG A 245 -1.15 -10.68 13.55
C ARG A 245 0.28 -11.00 13.06
N ASN A 246 0.64 -12.29 12.95
CA ASN A 246 1.99 -12.77 12.58
C ASN A 246 3.13 -12.28 13.49
N ASN A 247 2.81 -11.96 14.75
CA ASN A 247 3.78 -11.59 15.77
C ASN A 247 4.81 -12.69 16.04
N LEU A 248 4.47 -13.93 15.71
CA LEU A 248 5.32 -15.11 15.83
C LEU A 248 5.48 -15.80 14.47
N VAL A 249 6.69 -16.29 14.19
CA VAL A 249 6.98 -17.17 13.06
C VAL A 249 7.61 -18.48 13.55
N PRO A 250 7.31 -19.64 12.93
CA PRO A 250 7.92 -20.91 13.33
C PRO A 250 9.46 -20.87 13.28
N SER A 251 10.13 -21.42 14.29
CA SER A 251 11.60 -21.51 14.33
C SER A 251 12.15 -22.48 13.28
N SER A 252 11.32 -23.42 12.84
CA SER A 252 11.59 -24.36 11.74
C SER A 252 11.81 -23.66 10.39
N GLY A 253 11.48 -22.38 10.27
CA GLY A 253 11.52 -21.64 9.00
C GLY A 253 10.31 -21.92 8.10
N ALA A 254 9.29 -22.61 8.62
CA ALA A 254 8.01 -22.77 7.95
C ALA A 254 7.25 -21.44 7.88
N ALA A 255 6.51 -21.23 6.79
CA ALA A 255 5.65 -20.06 6.66
C ALA A 255 4.57 -20.04 7.75
N ALA A 256 4.32 -18.85 8.30
CA ALA A 256 3.24 -18.66 9.26
C ALA A 256 1.89 -18.94 8.59
N ARG A 257 0.96 -19.56 9.31
CA ARG A 257 -0.41 -19.76 8.84
C ARG A 257 -1.14 -18.41 8.74
N PRO A 258 -2.18 -18.32 7.88
CA PRO A 258 -3.04 -17.14 7.84
C PRO A 258 -3.57 -16.79 9.23
N SER A 259 -3.54 -15.51 9.59
CA SER A 259 -3.90 -15.06 10.94
C SER A 259 -5.34 -15.42 11.32
N TRP A 260 -6.24 -15.41 10.34
CA TRP A 260 -7.65 -15.72 10.49
C TRP A 260 -7.94 -17.21 10.73
N TRP A 261 -6.98 -18.12 10.47
CA TRP A 261 -7.12 -19.54 10.82
C TRP A 261 -7.11 -19.80 12.31
N THR A 262 -6.69 -18.83 13.12
CA THR A 262 -6.71 -18.97 14.57
C THR A 262 -8.10 -19.32 15.10
N HIS A 263 -9.17 -18.87 14.44
CA HIS A 263 -10.57 -19.19 14.79
C HIS A 263 -11.00 -20.62 14.41
N LEU A 264 -10.20 -21.35 13.64
CA LEU A 264 -10.49 -22.70 13.13
C LEU A 264 -9.60 -23.78 13.75
N LEU A 265 -8.73 -23.37 14.67
CA LEU A 265 -7.78 -24.24 15.35
C LEU A 265 -8.13 -24.30 16.85
N PRO A 266 -7.71 -25.34 17.59
CA PRO A 266 -7.96 -25.43 19.02
C PRO A 266 -7.51 -24.15 19.77
N PRO A 267 -8.27 -23.68 20.78
CA PRO A 267 -9.42 -24.32 21.44
C PRO A 267 -10.79 -23.89 20.87
N TYR A 268 -10.85 -23.23 19.70
CA TYR A 268 -12.11 -22.76 19.13
C TYR A 268 -12.98 -23.93 18.66
N ALA A 269 -14.30 -23.76 18.77
CA ALA A 269 -15.27 -24.84 18.61
C ALA A 269 -15.50 -25.30 17.17
N GLU A 270 -15.15 -24.49 16.16
CA GLU A 270 -15.42 -24.83 14.75
C GLU A 270 -14.26 -25.64 14.15
N PRO A 271 -14.47 -26.92 13.79
CA PRO A 271 -13.44 -27.71 13.14
C PRO A 271 -13.15 -27.18 11.74
N MET A 272 -11.88 -27.13 11.37
CA MET A 272 -11.45 -26.74 10.03
C MET A 272 -12.06 -27.67 8.97
N ALA A 273 -12.97 -27.14 8.16
CA ALA A 273 -13.52 -27.83 7.00
C ALA A 273 -12.63 -27.59 5.77
N PHE A 274 -12.36 -28.67 5.03
CA PHE A 274 -11.55 -28.62 3.81
C PHE A 274 -12.41 -28.78 2.56
N ASP A 275 -11.95 -28.17 1.47
CA ASP A 275 -12.45 -28.38 0.10
C ASP A 275 -13.95 -28.01 -0.09
N THR A 276 -14.51 -27.21 0.82
CA THR A 276 -15.89 -26.72 0.79
C THR A 276 -15.94 -25.22 1.09
N VAL A 277 -16.96 -24.54 0.56
CA VAL A 277 -17.22 -23.13 0.86
C VAL A 277 -17.92 -23.02 2.22
N VAL A 278 -17.30 -22.29 3.13
CA VAL A 278 -17.84 -22.03 4.47
C VAL A 278 -18.21 -20.56 4.59
N CYS A 279 -19.41 -20.30 5.13
CA CYS A 279 -19.87 -18.98 5.58
C CYS A 279 -19.91 -18.98 7.11
N PRO A 280 -18.82 -18.57 7.80
CA PRO A 280 -18.73 -18.63 9.25
C PRO A 280 -19.62 -17.57 9.92
N THR A 281 -19.73 -17.64 11.24
CA THR A 281 -20.04 -16.43 12.01
C THR A 281 -18.88 -15.45 11.79
N PRO A 282 -19.13 -14.21 11.33
CA PRO A 282 -18.04 -13.32 10.97
C PRO A 282 -17.08 -13.06 12.14
N TYR A 283 -15.78 -13.13 11.85
CA TYR A 283 -14.73 -12.78 12.81
C TYR A 283 -13.81 -11.70 12.23
N PRO A 284 -13.29 -10.80 13.09
CA PRO A 284 -12.57 -9.61 12.66
C PRO A 284 -11.21 -9.95 12.04
N ILE A 285 -10.81 -9.16 11.06
CA ILE A 285 -9.47 -9.14 10.47
C ILE A 285 -9.06 -7.70 10.18
N GLY A 286 -7.87 -7.30 10.62
CA GLY A 286 -7.36 -5.94 10.47
C GLY A 286 -6.61 -5.72 9.16
N ALA A 287 -6.54 -4.48 8.69
CA ALA A 287 -5.66 -4.10 7.60
C ALA A 287 -4.20 -4.46 7.93
N GLY A 288 -3.52 -5.13 7.00
CA GLY A 288 -2.15 -5.61 7.18
C GLY A 288 -2.04 -7.04 7.72
N ASP A 289 -3.12 -7.62 8.27
CA ASP A 289 -3.12 -8.99 8.78
C ASP A 289 -2.94 -10.02 7.66
N SER A 290 -2.31 -11.16 7.95
CA SER A 290 -2.07 -12.23 6.97
C SER A 290 -3.38 -12.88 6.54
N VAL A 291 -3.67 -12.83 5.23
CA VAL A 291 -4.76 -13.58 4.59
C VAL A 291 -4.28 -14.93 4.02
N GLY A 292 -3.01 -15.05 3.67
CA GLY A 292 -2.38 -16.25 3.12
C GLY A 292 -1.13 -15.96 2.31
N HIS A 293 -0.72 -16.90 1.47
CA HIS A 293 0.45 -16.81 0.58
C HIS A 293 0.02 -17.07 -0.87
N LEU A 294 0.84 -16.62 -1.82
CA LEU A 294 0.61 -16.91 -3.24
C LEU A 294 0.64 -18.43 -3.42
N GLY A 295 -0.40 -18.98 -4.03
CA GLY A 295 -0.52 -20.40 -4.28
C GLY A 295 0.02 -20.79 -5.65
N TYR A 296 0.57 -21.99 -5.75
CA TYR A 296 1.04 -22.55 -7.02
C TYR A 296 -0.11 -22.73 -8.02
N PHE A 297 0.15 -22.42 -9.28
CA PHE A 297 -0.83 -22.38 -10.34
C PHE A 297 -0.18 -22.69 -11.70
N GLN A 298 -0.73 -23.65 -12.42
CA GLN A 298 -0.35 -23.99 -13.79
C GLN A 298 -1.40 -23.46 -14.78
N VAL A 299 -0.96 -22.61 -15.71
CA VAL A 299 -1.79 -22.02 -16.77
C VAL A 299 -1.55 -22.81 -18.07
N PRO A 300 -2.58 -23.35 -18.73
CA PRO A 300 -2.41 -24.07 -19.98
C PRO A 300 -1.85 -23.17 -21.10
N LYS A 301 -1.07 -23.78 -22.00
CA LYS A 301 -0.64 -23.21 -23.28
C LYS A 301 -0.52 -24.33 -24.31
N ASP A 302 -0.47 -23.98 -25.60
CA ASP A 302 -0.32 -24.99 -26.66
C ASP A 302 0.93 -25.85 -26.42
N GLY A 303 0.75 -27.17 -26.31
CA GLY A 303 1.82 -28.14 -26.09
C GLY A 303 2.38 -28.19 -24.66
N GLY A 304 1.74 -27.55 -23.66
CA GLY A 304 2.21 -27.61 -22.27
C GLY A 304 1.52 -26.63 -21.33
N TYR A 305 2.27 -26.08 -20.39
CA TYR A 305 1.77 -25.06 -19.45
C TYR A 305 2.88 -24.06 -19.10
N ASP A 306 2.46 -22.92 -18.56
CA ASP A 306 3.31 -22.02 -17.78
C ASP A 306 2.96 -22.16 -16.29
N SER A 307 3.94 -22.00 -15.43
CA SER A 307 3.78 -22.15 -13.98
C SER A 307 4.16 -20.88 -13.24
N ARG A 308 3.44 -20.61 -12.16
CA ARG A 308 3.65 -19.45 -11.29
C ARG A 308 3.04 -19.68 -9.91
N TYR A 309 3.47 -18.90 -8.94
CA TYR A 309 2.70 -18.69 -7.72
C TYR A 309 1.93 -17.39 -7.88
N GLN A 310 0.65 -17.39 -7.57
CA GLN A 310 -0.20 -16.21 -7.74
C GLN A 310 -1.23 -16.06 -6.62
N VAL A 311 -1.75 -14.85 -6.49
CA VAL A 311 -3.05 -14.56 -5.87
C VAL A 311 -3.84 -13.71 -6.85
N HIS A 312 -5.14 -13.97 -6.94
CA HIS A 312 -6.08 -13.11 -7.64
C HIS A 312 -6.88 -12.30 -6.60
N ILE A 313 -6.91 -10.98 -6.75
CA ILE A 313 -7.55 -10.07 -5.79
C ILE A 313 -8.62 -9.25 -6.50
N GLU A 314 -9.86 -9.33 -6.00
CA GLU A 314 -10.97 -8.46 -6.44
C GLU A 314 -11.42 -7.53 -5.32
N CYS A 315 -11.88 -6.34 -5.69
CA CYS A 315 -12.63 -5.45 -4.81
C CYS A 315 -14.04 -5.32 -5.36
N LEU A 316 -15.02 -5.75 -4.57
CA LEU A 316 -16.40 -5.98 -5.01
C LEU A 316 -17.40 -5.22 -4.13
N SER A 317 -18.56 -4.85 -4.68
CA SER A 317 -19.68 -4.38 -3.88
C SER A 317 -21.01 -4.86 -4.46
N ALA A 318 -21.86 -5.39 -3.60
CA ALA A 318 -23.27 -5.67 -3.91
C ALA A 318 -24.18 -4.49 -3.54
N ASP A 319 -23.61 -3.37 -3.09
CA ASP A 319 -24.33 -2.21 -2.58
C ASP A 319 -24.72 -1.27 -3.73
N ASP A 320 -26.02 -1.12 -3.95
CA ASP A 320 -26.56 -0.24 -4.99
C ASP A 320 -26.37 1.24 -4.67
N SER A 321 -26.00 1.60 -3.44
CA SER A 321 -25.68 2.97 -3.06
C SER A 321 -24.31 3.44 -3.57
N LEU A 322 -23.48 2.54 -4.12
CA LEU A 322 -22.12 2.86 -4.57
C LEU A 322 -22.04 4.13 -5.44
N PRO A 323 -22.89 4.33 -6.48
CA PRO A 323 -22.84 5.58 -7.26
C PRO A 323 -23.04 6.84 -6.41
N THR A 324 -23.92 6.79 -5.41
CA THR A 324 -24.17 7.91 -4.48
C THR A 324 -22.99 8.10 -3.53
N PHE A 325 -22.37 7.02 -3.06
CA PHE A 325 -21.16 7.07 -2.24
C PHE A 325 -20.03 7.85 -2.95
N LEU A 326 -19.84 7.64 -4.26
CA LEU A 326 -18.78 8.32 -5.03
C LEU A 326 -18.93 9.85 -5.07
N THR A 327 -20.15 10.38 -4.92
CA THR A 327 -20.39 11.83 -4.99
C THR A 327 -20.08 12.55 -3.68
N ASN A 328 -19.77 11.82 -2.60
CA ASN A 328 -19.53 12.37 -1.27
C ASN A 328 -20.61 13.38 -0.81
N PRO A 329 -21.89 12.96 -0.68
CA PRO A 329 -23.01 13.88 -0.48
C PRO A 329 -22.93 14.71 0.80
N GLU A 330 -22.25 14.21 1.84
CA GLU A 330 -22.00 14.93 3.09
C GLU A 330 -20.74 15.81 3.07
N LYS A 331 -20.02 15.86 1.94
CA LYS A 331 -18.75 16.59 1.79
C LYS A 331 -17.73 16.23 2.87
N ALA A 332 -17.67 14.94 3.22
CA ALA A 332 -16.72 14.45 4.20
C ALA A 332 -15.29 14.85 3.78
N GLY A 333 -14.51 15.35 4.74
CA GLY A 333 -13.14 15.80 4.50
C GLY A 333 -12.97 17.16 3.81
N GLU A 334 -14.04 17.94 3.58
CA GLU A 334 -13.95 19.27 2.93
C GLU A 334 -13.01 20.24 3.66
N ASN A 335 -12.90 20.11 4.99
CA ASN A 335 -12.03 20.94 5.83
C ASN A 335 -10.54 20.53 5.77
N ALA A 336 -10.22 19.43 5.08
CA ALA A 336 -8.87 18.92 4.90
C ALA A 336 -8.67 18.40 3.46
N PRO A 337 -8.79 19.27 2.44
CA PRO A 337 -8.70 18.86 1.06
C PRO A 337 -7.29 18.33 0.74
N LEU A 338 -7.21 17.35 -0.15
CA LEU A 338 -5.95 16.77 -0.62
C LEU A 338 -5.67 17.10 -2.08
N TYR A 339 -6.68 17.53 -2.84
CA TYR A 339 -6.56 17.76 -4.27
C TYR A 339 -7.08 19.14 -4.68
N LEU A 340 -6.56 19.61 -5.80
CA LEU A 340 -7.00 20.81 -6.49
C LEU A 340 -7.46 20.39 -7.89
N LYS A 341 -8.74 20.61 -8.19
CA LYS A 341 -9.32 20.40 -9.52
C LYS A 341 -9.38 21.74 -10.26
N CYS A 342 -8.68 21.80 -11.37
CA CYS A 342 -8.53 22.99 -12.20
C CYS A 342 -9.23 22.73 -13.55
N PRO A 343 -10.30 23.44 -13.90
CA PRO A 343 -10.92 23.28 -15.21
C PRO A 343 -10.05 23.82 -16.35
N THR A 344 -10.46 23.52 -17.58
CA THR A 344 -9.95 24.19 -18.78
C THR A 344 -10.41 25.65 -18.83
N GLY A 345 -9.65 26.53 -19.49
CA GLY A 345 -10.01 27.93 -19.67
C GLY A 345 -9.76 28.86 -18.46
N LEU A 346 -9.05 28.41 -17.43
CA LEU A 346 -8.72 29.25 -16.27
C LEU A 346 -7.73 30.35 -16.67
N PRO A 347 -8.03 31.65 -16.40
CA PRO A 347 -7.08 32.73 -16.61
C PRO A 347 -5.81 32.53 -15.78
N LEU A 348 -4.66 32.58 -16.45
CA LEU A 348 -3.36 32.44 -15.83
C LEU A 348 -2.74 33.82 -15.57
N PHE A 349 -2.03 33.88 -14.46
CA PHE A 349 -1.23 35.02 -14.05
C PHE A 349 0.25 34.63 -14.09
N SER A 350 1.09 35.62 -14.34
CA SER A 350 2.53 35.53 -14.27
C SER A 350 3.05 36.57 -13.29
N LYS A 351 4.11 36.23 -12.57
CA LYS A 351 4.71 37.14 -11.60
C LYS A 351 5.65 38.11 -12.32
N ASP A 352 5.35 39.40 -12.23
CA ASP A 352 6.30 40.43 -12.66
C ASP A 352 7.49 40.44 -11.70
N LEU A 353 8.70 40.25 -12.22
CA LEU A 353 9.90 40.12 -11.39
C LEU A 353 10.36 41.46 -10.78
N ASN A 354 9.95 42.59 -11.35
CA ASN A 354 10.32 43.93 -10.89
C ASN A 354 9.36 44.43 -9.80
N THR A 355 8.05 44.35 -10.05
CA THR A 355 7.02 44.84 -9.13
C THR A 355 6.56 43.77 -8.13
N LYS A 356 6.86 42.49 -8.40
CA LYS A 356 6.35 41.31 -7.66
C LYS A 356 4.83 41.18 -7.67
N THR A 357 4.14 41.91 -8.54
CA THR A 357 2.69 41.81 -8.73
C THR A 357 2.35 40.65 -9.65
N MET A 358 1.18 40.05 -9.45
CA MET A 358 0.64 39.06 -10.37
C MET A 358 -0.10 39.75 -11.50
N VAL A 359 0.30 39.49 -12.75
CA VAL A 359 -0.27 40.13 -13.94
C VAL A 359 -0.82 39.06 -14.84
N SER A 360 -2.06 39.23 -15.32
CA SER A 360 -2.60 38.32 -16.34
C SER A 360 -1.89 38.57 -17.66
N ASP A 361 -1.35 37.52 -18.26
CA ASP A 361 -0.69 37.56 -19.57
C ASP A 361 -1.63 37.13 -20.72
N GLY A 362 -2.93 36.99 -20.43
CA GLY A 362 -3.96 36.56 -21.37
C GLY A 362 -3.98 35.05 -21.66
N ARG A 363 -3.06 34.27 -21.09
CA ARG A 363 -3.07 32.80 -21.23
C ARG A 363 -4.20 32.19 -20.39
N VAL A 364 -4.67 31.04 -20.84
CA VAL A 364 -5.63 30.21 -20.11
C VAL A 364 -5.14 28.76 -20.05
N THR A 365 -5.65 27.98 -19.09
CA THR A 365 -5.38 26.53 -19.04
C THR A 365 -5.96 25.84 -20.27
N ALA A 366 -5.19 24.94 -20.89
CA ALA A 366 -5.59 24.22 -22.11
C ALA A 366 -6.43 22.96 -21.85
N GLY A 367 -6.55 22.52 -20.59
CA GLY A 367 -7.25 21.30 -20.22
C GLY A 367 -7.56 21.26 -18.72
N GLU A 368 -8.44 20.32 -18.34
CA GLU A 368 -8.69 20.01 -16.93
C GLU A 368 -7.46 19.32 -16.31
N ALA A 369 -7.15 19.65 -15.06
CA ALA A 369 -6.09 19.01 -14.30
C ALA A 369 -6.53 18.73 -12.87
N LEU A 370 -6.07 17.60 -12.34
CA LEU A 370 -6.22 17.23 -10.94
C LEU A 370 -4.82 17.16 -10.29
N LEU A 371 -4.56 18.04 -9.34
CA LEU A 371 -3.27 18.16 -8.67
C LEU A 371 -3.38 17.74 -7.20
N LYS A 372 -2.40 17.00 -6.68
CA LYS A 372 -2.26 16.82 -5.22
C LYS A 372 -1.83 18.14 -4.62
N LEU A 373 -2.56 18.66 -3.64
CA LEU A 373 -2.28 19.95 -3.00
C LEU A 373 -0.89 20.01 -2.38
N SER A 374 -0.36 18.88 -1.90
CA SER A 374 1.01 18.79 -1.38
C SER A 374 2.10 19.09 -2.42
N ARG A 375 1.76 19.05 -3.71
CA ARG A 375 2.66 19.37 -4.84
C ARG A 375 2.37 20.73 -5.47
N VAL A 376 1.38 21.48 -4.96
CA VAL A 376 0.98 22.79 -5.49
C VAL A 376 1.61 23.88 -4.64
N LYS A 377 2.54 24.64 -5.22
CA LYS A 377 3.17 25.79 -4.54
C LYS A 377 2.15 26.92 -4.38
N THR A 378 2.21 27.60 -3.24
CA THR A 378 1.41 28.82 -2.98
C THR A 378 2.34 30.03 -2.95
N GLU A 379 1.89 31.15 -3.53
CA GLU A 379 2.59 32.43 -3.44
C GLU A 379 1.65 33.58 -3.10
N LEU A 380 2.21 34.63 -2.48
CA LEU A 380 1.56 35.91 -2.21
C LEU A 380 2.05 36.95 -3.21
N ASP A 381 1.14 37.79 -3.70
CA ASP A 381 1.50 39.03 -4.40
C ASP A 381 1.79 40.19 -3.44
N ALA A 382 2.06 41.38 -3.98
CA ALA A 382 2.37 42.58 -3.21
C ALA A 382 1.18 43.02 -2.31
N GLU A 383 -0.04 42.71 -2.74
CA GLU A 383 -1.31 43.00 -2.08
C GLU A 383 -1.72 41.91 -1.06
N LYS A 384 -0.89 40.88 -0.87
CA LYS A 384 -1.14 39.70 0.00
C LYS A 384 -2.31 38.81 -0.48
N GLN A 385 -2.67 38.85 -1.75
CA GLN A 385 -3.55 37.85 -2.35
C GLN A 385 -2.77 36.56 -2.59
N GLU A 386 -3.38 35.43 -2.24
CA GLU A 386 -2.79 34.10 -2.44
C GLU A 386 -3.11 33.53 -3.82
N TYR A 387 -2.12 32.83 -4.39
CA TYR A 387 -2.22 32.14 -5.67
C TYR A 387 -1.69 30.71 -5.57
N TRP A 388 -2.30 29.80 -6.31
CA TRP A 388 -1.74 28.49 -6.61
C TRP A 388 -0.88 28.56 -7.87
N PHE A 389 0.34 28.02 -7.82
CA PHE A 389 1.13 27.76 -9.02
C PHE A 389 0.68 26.43 -9.65
N LEU A 390 0.29 26.47 -10.92
CA LEU A 390 -0.12 25.32 -11.72
C LEU A 390 1.06 24.84 -12.58
N PRO A 391 1.79 23.78 -12.20
CA PRO A 391 3.03 23.41 -12.88
C PRO A 391 2.82 23.00 -14.34
N TYR A 392 1.70 22.33 -14.63
CA TYR A 392 1.36 21.88 -15.99
C TYR A 392 1.08 23.02 -16.98
N ALA A 393 0.67 24.19 -16.46
CA ALA A 393 0.37 25.37 -17.26
C ALA A 393 1.47 26.45 -17.14
N ASN A 394 2.43 26.26 -16.24
CA ASN A 394 3.44 27.24 -15.88
C ASN A 394 2.83 28.63 -15.66
N GLY A 395 1.91 28.72 -14.71
CA GLY A 395 1.16 29.95 -14.41
C GLY A 395 0.46 29.88 -13.06
N TYR A 396 0.00 31.03 -12.59
CA TYR A 396 -0.65 31.19 -11.29
C TYR A 396 -2.16 31.40 -11.44
N VAL A 397 -2.93 30.90 -10.49
CA VAL A 397 -4.38 31.15 -10.39
C VAL A 397 -4.70 31.65 -8.97
N PRO A 398 -5.48 32.74 -8.82
CA PRO A 398 -5.88 33.24 -7.50
C PRO A 398 -6.64 32.18 -6.72
N LYS A 399 -6.35 32.04 -5.41
CA LYS A 399 -7.13 31.15 -4.53
C LYS A 399 -8.59 31.57 -4.38
N SER A 400 -8.89 32.84 -4.65
CA SER A 400 -10.25 33.39 -4.70
C SER A 400 -11.04 32.99 -5.96
N ASN A 401 -10.41 32.34 -6.94
CA ASN A 401 -11.08 31.89 -8.16
C ASN A 401 -12.02 30.72 -7.85
N THR A 402 -13.33 30.96 -7.94
CA THR A 402 -14.39 30.00 -7.62
C THR A 402 -14.51 28.83 -8.60
N SER A 403 -13.87 28.91 -9.77
CA SER A 403 -13.85 27.82 -10.75
C SER A 403 -12.84 26.72 -10.37
N VAL A 404 -11.90 27.00 -9.47
CA VAL A 404 -10.97 25.99 -8.95
C VAL A 404 -11.56 25.37 -7.69
N GLU A 405 -11.66 24.04 -7.67
CA GLU A 405 -12.23 23.31 -6.54
C GLU A 405 -11.13 22.63 -5.72
N THR A 406 -11.17 22.79 -4.40
CA THR A 406 -10.41 21.94 -3.49
C THR A 406 -11.23 20.70 -3.15
N LEU A 407 -10.66 19.52 -3.34
CA LEU A 407 -11.36 18.25 -3.15
C LEU A 407 -10.75 17.44 -2.01
N SER A 408 -11.61 16.76 -1.27
CA SER A 408 -11.20 15.74 -0.30
C SER A 408 -10.87 14.42 -1.03
N GLN A 409 -10.28 13.48 -0.30
CA GLN A 409 -10.06 12.12 -0.80
C GLN A 409 -11.35 11.32 -1.07
N TYR A 410 -12.48 11.77 -0.51
CA TYR A 410 -13.77 11.07 -0.64
C TYR A 410 -14.60 11.57 -1.83
N ASP A 411 -14.22 12.67 -2.47
CA ASP A 411 -14.89 13.21 -3.68
C ASP A 411 -14.57 12.36 -4.93
N LEU A 412 -14.75 11.04 -4.84
CA LEU A 412 -14.25 10.04 -5.79
C LEU A 412 -14.73 10.31 -7.22
N GLU A 413 -15.98 10.69 -7.42
CA GLU A 413 -16.51 11.07 -8.73
C GLU A 413 -15.69 12.22 -9.34
N LYS A 414 -15.44 13.28 -8.55
CA LYS A 414 -14.63 14.43 -8.98
C LYS A 414 -13.15 14.09 -9.15
N LEU A 415 -12.65 13.06 -8.45
CA LEU A 415 -11.31 12.48 -8.65
C LEU A 415 -11.22 11.56 -9.87
N GLY A 416 -12.32 11.38 -10.60
CA GLY A 416 -12.40 10.66 -11.88
C GLY A 416 -12.92 9.23 -11.80
N PHE A 417 -13.46 8.79 -10.66
CA PHE A 417 -14.16 7.51 -10.59
C PHE A 417 -15.50 7.59 -11.32
N THR A 418 -15.80 6.59 -12.13
CA THR A 418 -17.04 6.54 -12.93
C THR A 418 -17.66 5.16 -12.85
N THR A 419 -18.99 5.08 -12.96
CA THR A 419 -19.73 3.82 -12.97
C THR A 419 -20.25 3.50 -14.37
N THR A 420 -20.26 2.21 -14.71
CA THR A 420 -20.90 1.68 -15.91
C THR A 420 -21.55 0.35 -15.57
N VAL A 421 -22.73 0.07 -16.13
CA VAL A 421 -23.37 -1.23 -16.02
C VAL A 421 -23.11 -1.99 -17.32
N ASP A 422 -22.64 -3.23 -17.21
CA ASP A 422 -22.47 -4.13 -18.32
C ASP A 422 -23.28 -5.41 -18.06
N GLU A 423 -24.38 -5.57 -18.78
CA GLU A 423 -25.21 -6.76 -18.72
C GLU A 423 -24.63 -7.93 -19.53
N ALA A 424 -23.46 -7.74 -20.16
CA ALA A 424 -22.61 -8.68 -20.90
C ALA A 424 -23.28 -10.00 -21.33
N PRO A 425 -23.52 -10.22 -22.64
CA PRO A 425 -24.13 -11.47 -23.13
C PRO A 425 -23.23 -12.70 -22.93
N GLY A 426 -21.97 -12.51 -22.55
CA GLY A 426 -20.97 -13.53 -22.29
C GLY A 426 -19.72 -12.91 -21.66
N PHE A 427 -18.86 -13.75 -21.08
CA PHE A 427 -17.60 -13.29 -20.47
C PHE A 427 -16.49 -12.98 -21.49
N ASP A 428 -16.63 -13.39 -22.74
CA ASP A 428 -15.65 -13.12 -23.81
C ASP A 428 -15.95 -11.78 -24.48
N HIS A 429 -15.15 -10.77 -24.17
CA HIS A 429 -15.28 -9.43 -24.72
C HIS A 429 -14.38 -9.20 -25.95
N LEU A 430 -13.41 -10.09 -26.20
CA LEU A 430 -12.47 -9.97 -27.30
C LEU A 430 -12.19 -11.32 -27.98
N ASP A 431 -13.20 -11.90 -28.63
CA ASP A 431 -13.10 -13.21 -29.32
C ASP A 431 -12.26 -13.18 -30.61
N GLY A 432 -11.93 -11.99 -31.13
CA GLY A 432 -11.18 -11.77 -32.38
C GLY A 432 -12.00 -11.94 -33.67
N LYS A 433 -13.28 -12.33 -33.56
CA LYS A 433 -14.20 -12.63 -34.67
C LYS A 433 -15.38 -11.66 -34.70
N THR A 434 -15.92 -11.28 -33.56
CA THR A 434 -17.07 -10.40 -33.40
C THR A 434 -16.60 -9.00 -32.99
N PRO A 435 -16.88 -7.95 -33.78
CA PRO A 435 -16.51 -6.58 -33.40
C PRO A 435 -17.00 -6.26 -31.97
N PRO A 436 -16.12 -5.79 -31.08
CA PRO A 436 -16.46 -5.66 -29.67
C PRO A 436 -17.47 -4.53 -29.44
N LYS A 437 -18.40 -4.71 -28.50
CA LYS A 437 -19.50 -3.76 -28.19
C LYS A 437 -19.58 -3.50 -26.69
N GLY A 438 -20.55 -2.68 -26.28
CA GLY A 438 -20.86 -2.45 -24.85
C GLY A 438 -19.69 -1.87 -24.08
N LEU A 439 -19.25 -2.58 -23.04
CA LEU A 439 -18.16 -2.18 -22.15
C LEU A 439 -16.87 -1.84 -22.90
N VAL A 440 -16.43 -2.69 -23.85
CA VAL A 440 -15.17 -2.44 -24.59
C VAL A 440 -15.28 -1.15 -25.39
N ARG A 441 -16.38 -0.95 -26.13
CA ARG A 441 -16.58 0.28 -26.90
C ARG A 441 -16.56 1.53 -26.01
N THR A 442 -17.21 1.44 -24.84
CA THR A 442 -17.25 2.51 -23.82
C THR A 442 -15.85 2.82 -23.27
N LEU A 443 -15.06 1.78 -23.00
CA LEU A 443 -13.68 1.93 -22.56
C LEU A 443 -12.81 2.62 -23.62
N TYR A 444 -12.98 2.27 -24.89
CA TYR A 444 -12.25 2.91 -25.98
C TYR A 444 -12.62 4.38 -26.18
N ASP A 445 -13.89 4.76 -26.03
CA ASP A 445 -14.28 6.18 -26.01
C ASP A 445 -13.58 6.94 -24.89
N ARG A 446 -13.56 6.34 -23.70
CA ARG A 446 -12.94 6.96 -22.53
C ARG A 446 -11.44 7.17 -22.73
N LEU A 447 -10.76 6.15 -23.25
CA LEU A 447 -9.33 6.22 -23.58
C LEU A 447 -9.05 7.22 -24.71
N PHE A 448 -9.89 7.24 -25.74
CA PHE A 448 -9.80 8.21 -26.83
C PHE A 448 -9.95 9.65 -26.32
N HIS A 449 -10.94 9.90 -25.47
CA HIS A 449 -11.16 11.21 -24.87
C HIS A 449 -9.97 11.66 -24.02
N ALA A 450 -9.47 10.78 -23.15
CA ALA A 450 -8.29 11.07 -22.33
C ALA A 450 -7.04 11.34 -23.19
N ALA A 451 -6.82 10.54 -24.24
CA ALA A 451 -5.71 10.70 -25.17
C ALA A 451 -5.82 11.96 -26.03
N SER A 452 -7.03 12.40 -26.37
CA SER A 452 -7.27 13.62 -27.14
C SER A 452 -6.99 14.89 -26.33
N ASN A 453 -7.12 14.81 -25.01
CA ASN A 453 -6.82 15.89 -24.08
C ASN A 453 -5.36 15.85 -23.57
N ASP A 454 -4.56 14.87 -23.99
CA ASP A 454 -3.16 14.74 -23.57
C ASP A 454 -2.28 15.75 -24.32
N THR A 455 -1.65 16.66 -23.58
CA THR A 455 -0.81 17.73 -24.14
C THR A 455 0.65 17.30 -24.35
N ARG A 456 1.05 16.10 -23.90
CA ARG A 456 2.43 15.60 -24.04
C ARG A 456 2.77 15.39 -25.52
N VAL A 457 3.86 16.00 -25.97
CA VAL A 457 4.30 15.89 -27.39
C VAL A 457 4.56 14.45 -27.80
N SER A 458 5.11 13.62 -26.89
CA SER A 458 5.33 12.19 -27.10
C SER A 458 4.06 11.38 -27.32
N HIS A 459 2.88 11.92 -26.97
CA HIS A 459 1.60 11.20 -26.98
C HIS A 459 0.66 11.66 -28.11
N ARG A 460 1.09 12.61 -28.96
CA ARG A 460 0.27 13.17 -30.06
C ARG A 460 -0.31 12.13 -31.04
N ALA A 461 0.37 11.00 -31.23
CA ALA A 461 -0.10 9.93 -32.13
C ALA A 461 -1.15 9.01 -31.48
N VAL A 462 -1.26 8.99 -30.15
CA VAL A 462 -2.12 8.07 -29.41
C VAL A 462 -3.62 8.24 -29.70
N PRO A 463 -4.20 9.47 -29.72
CA PRO A 463 -5.63 9.62 -30.03
C PRO A 463 -5.97 9.13 -31.44
N HIS A 464 -5.08 9.29 -32.43
CA HIS A 464 -5.28 8.75 -33.78
C HIS A 464 -5.36 7.21 -33.78
N ASN A 465 -4.58 6.55 -32.93
CA ASN A 465 -4.66 5.10 -32.79
C ASN A 465 -6.00 4.66 -32.19
N TYR A 466 -6.47 5.31 -31.13
CA TYR A 466 -7.78 5.00 -30.55
C TYR A 466 -8.93 5.30 -31.54
N GLN A 467 -8.89 6.43 -32.26
CA GLN A 467 -9.86 6.73 -33.30
C GLN A 467 -9.88 5.66 -34.40
N ARG A 468 -8.70 5.17 -34.83
CA ARG A 468 -8.59 4.07 -35.80
C ARG A 468 -9.29 2.81 -35.28
N LEU A 469 -9.04 2.43 -34.03
CA LEU A 469 -9.65 1.23 -33.43
C LEU A 469 -11.17 1.39 -33.26
N LEU A 470 -11.64 2.57 -32.83
CA LEU A 470 -13.06 2.91 -32.78
C LEU A 470 -13.73 2.81 -34.16
N ASN A 471 -13.12 3.37 -35.21
CA ASN A 471 -13.65 3.26 -36.57
C ASN A 471 -13.73 1.81 -37.05
N ARG A 472 -12.81 0.93 -36.61
CA ARG A 472 -12.87 -0.50 -36.93
C ARG A 472 -14.02 -1.20 -36.21
N ILE A 473 -14.27 -0.84 -34.95
CA ILE A 473 -15.42 -1.33 -34.20
C ILE A 473 -16.72 -0.90 -34.89
N ASP A 474 -16.86 0.39 -35.17
CA ASP A 474 -18.08 0.97 -35.75
C ASP A 474 -18.30 0.49 -37.19
N GLY A 475 -17.22 0.29 -37.94
CA GLY A 475 -17.24 -0.32 -39.27
C GLY A 475 -17.46 -1.84 -39.26
N SER A 476 -17.62 -2.46 -38.09
CA SER A 476 -17.82 -3.90 -37.91
C SER A 476 -16.76 -4.77 -38.61
N ILE A 477 -15.50 -4.33 -38.58
CA ILE A 477 -14.40 -5.00 -39.28
C ILE A 477 -13.99 -6.29 -38.54
N SER A 478 -13.98 -7.41 -39.26
CA SER A 478 -13.63 -8.74 -38.76
C SER A 478 -12.84 -9.55 -39.80
N PRO A 479 -11.91 -10.45 -39.39
CA PRO A 479 -11.42 -10.64 -38.02
C PRO A 479 -10.55 -9.46 -37.57
N TYR A 480 -10.29 -9.37 -36.27
CA TYR A 480 -9.41 -8.34 -35.70
C TYR A 480 -8.39 -8.94 -34.73
N SER A 481 -7.30 -8.20 -34.51
CA SER A 481 -6.24 -8.64 -33.61
C SER A 481 -6.62 -8.40 -32.15
N ARG A 482 -6.84 -9.48 -31.39
CA ARG A 482 -7.08 -9.41 -29.94
C ARG A 482 -5.95 -8.69 -29.22
N GLN A 483 -4.70 -9.02 -29.56
CA GLN A 483 -3.52 -8.44 -28.93
C GLN A 483 -3.38 -6.93 -29.18
N GLU A 484 -3.76 -6.45 -30.38
CA GLU A 484 -3.78 -5.02 -30.68
C GLU A 484 -4.76 -4.28 -29.75
N TYR A 485 -5.95 -4.86 -29.56
CA TYR A 485 -6.97 -4.26 -28.72
C TYR A 485 -6.63 -4.33 -27.23
N LEU A 486 -6.10 -5.45 -26.76
CA LEU A 486 -5.62 -5.60 -25.38
C LEU A 486 -4.49 -4.60 -25.09
N SER A 487 -3.50 -4.49 -25.97
CA SER A 487 -2.37 -3.56 -25.76
C SER A 487 -2.82 -2.10 -25.68
N ALA A 488 -3.86 -1.72 -26.43
CA ALA A 488 -4.43 -0.37 -26.37
C ALA A 488 -5.22 -0.11 -25.07
N VAL A 489 -5.91 -1.12 -24.54
CA VAL A 489 -6.61 -1.05 -23.24
C VAL A 489 -5.63 -0.94 -22.08
N HIS A 490 -4.55 -1.72 -22.11
CA HIS A 490 -3.54 -1.78 -21.04
C HIS A 490 -2.40 -0.79 -21.23
N ASN A 491 -2.65 0.35 -21.90
CA ASN A 491 -1.64 1.39 -22.07
C ASN A 491 -1.28 2.04 -20.71
N PRO A 492 -0.02 1.91 -20.22
CA PRO A 492 0.37 2.44 -18.91
C PRO A 492 0.17 3.95 -18.77
N SER A 493 0.29 4.71 -19.87
CA SER A 493 0.13 6.17 -19.87
C SER A 493 -1.28 6.65 -19.53
N TYR A 494 -2.28 5.77 -19.65
CA TYR A 494 -3.69 6.04 -19.38
C TYR A 494 -4.27 5.05 -18.37
N ARG A 495 -3.43 4.38 -17.58
CA ARG A 495 -3.84 3.33 -16.63
C ARG A 495 -4.93 3.80 -15.67
N ASP A 496 -4.85 5.04 -15.18
CA ASP A 496 -5.82 5.61 -14.24
C ASP A 496 -7.21 5.77 -14.86
N VAL A 497 -7.28 6.07 -16.16
CA VAL A 497 -8.55 6.18 -16.90
C VAL A 497 -9.29 4.85 -16.88
N LYS A 498 -8.57 3.73 -16.99
CA LYS A 498 -9.16 2.40 -16.89
C LYS A 498 -9.39 2.00 -15.43
N ASN A 499 -8.42 2.22 -14.55
CA ASN A 499 -8.47 1.71 -13.17
C ASN A 499 -9.45 2.47 -12.26
N LYS A 500 -9.93 3.65 -12.69
CA LYS A 500 -11.01 4.39 -12.02
C LYS A 500 -12.39 4.11 -12.62
N MET A 501 -12.50 3.23 -13.61
CA MET A 501 -13.80 2.69 -14.01
C MET A 501 -14.26 1.66 -12.97
N ILE A 502 -15.53 1.75 -12.59
CA ILE A 502 -16.21 0.80 -11.72
C ILE A 502 -17.34 0.19 -12.54
N VAL A 503 -17.32 -1.12 -12.74
CA VAL A 503 -18.23 -1.80 -13.66
C VAL A 503 -19.16 -2.71 -12.87
N LYS A 504 -20.48 -2.54 -13.02
CA LYS A 504 -21.45 -3.52 -12.56
C LYS A 504 -21.51 -4.64 -13.59
N HIS A 505 -20.98 -5.80 -13.26
CA HIS A 505 -20.80 -6.91 -14.20
C HIS A 505 -21.19 -8.25 -13.54
N PRO A 506 -21.72 -9.21 -14.31
CA PRO A 506 -21.85 -10.61 -13.88
C PRO A 506 -20.54 -11.14 -13.28
N SER A 507 -20.58 -11.80 -12.12
CA SER A 507 -19.35 -12.41 -11.57
C SER A 507 -19.12 -13.81 -12.12
N GLU A 508 -17.92 -14.05 -12.65
CA GLU A 508 -17.45 -15.37 -13.08
C GLU A 508 -17.48 -16.42 -11.96
N TRP A 509 -17.45 -15.97 -10.70
CA TRP A 509 -17.50 -16.83 -9.52
C TRP A 509 -18.92 -17.29 -9.14
N TYR A 510 -19.94 -16.80 -9.85
CA TYR A 510 -21.35 -17.15 -9.66
C TYR A 510 -21.87 -18.20 -10.66
N TYR A 511 -21.48 -18.09 -11.93
CA TYR A 511 -22.08 -18.89 -13.00
C TYR A 511 -21.32 -20.20 -13.23
N LYS A 512 -22.08 -21.29 -13.40
CA LYS A 512 -21.59 -22.64 -13.71
C LYS A 512 -21.41 -22.81 -15.22
N LYS A 513 -20.63 -23.81 -15.62
CA LYS A 513 -20.29 -24.06 -17.04
C LYS A 513 -21.51 -24.19 -17.98
N ASP A 514 -22.64 -24.66 -17.47
CA ASP A 514 -23.86 -24.88 -18.24
C ASP A 514 -24.77 -23.62 -18.31
N ASP A 515 -24.41 -22.55 -17.60
CA ASP A 515 -25.16 -21.29 -17.63
C ASP A 515 -24.92 -20.55 -18.96
N SER A 516 -25.98 -19.88 -19.46
CA SER A 516 -26.01 -19.28 -20.79
C SER A 516 -24.89 -18.27 -21.08
N ILE A 517 -24.33 -17.64 -20.04
CA ILE A 517 -23.25 -16.66 -20.16
C ILE A 517 -21.89 -17.30 -20.54
N TRP A 518 -21.67 -18.57 -20.19
CA TRP A 518 -20.44 -19.31 -20.52
C TRP A 518 -20.53 -20.02 -21.88
N LEU A 519 -21.74 -20.38 -22.30
CA LEU A 519 -21.97 -21.15 -23.53
C LEU A 519 -21.36 -20.53 -24.80
N PRO A 520 -21.40 -19.20 -25.04
CA PRO A 520 -20.77 -18.61 -26.23
C PRO A 520 -19.27 -18.92 -26.32
N PHE A 521 -18.55 -18.83 -25.20
CA PHE A 521 -17.12 -19.12 -25.13
C PHE A 521 -16.84 -20.63 -25.27
N LEU A 522 -17.51 -21.47 -24.46
CA LEU A 522 -17.26 -22.91 -24.42
C LEU A 522 -17.66 -23.61 -25.73
N ASN A 523 -18.74 -23.18 -26.38
CA ASN A 523 -19.17 -23.75 -27.65
C ASN A 523 -18.19 -23.42 -28.78
N ASN A 524 -17.59 -22.23 -28.79
CA ASN A 524 -16.57 -21.87 -29.77
C ASN A 524 -15.33 -22.79 -29.68
N LEU A 525 -14.97 -23.25 -28.49
CA LEU A 525 -13.84 -24.18 -28.30
C LEU A 525 -14.14 -25.60 -28.80
N THR A 526 -15.41 -25.98 -28.94
CA THR A 526 -15.80 -27.38 -29.26
C THR A 526 -15.23 -27.90 -30.57
N LYS A 527 -15.06 -27.02 -31.58
CA LYS A 527 -14.57 -27.41 -32.91
C LYS A 527 -13.07 -27.20 -33.08
N ASP A 528 -12.58 -26.08 -32.57
CA ASP A 528 -11.23 -25.58 -32.88
C ASP A 528 -10.20 -25.98 -31.81
N ALA A 529 -10.65 -26.31 -30.58
CA ALA A 529 -9.79 -26.50 -29.42
C ALA A 529 -10.50 -27.33 -28.29
N PRO A 530 -10.85 -28.60 -28.53
CA PRO A 530 -11.63 -29.40 -27.58
C PRO A 530 -10.92 -29.61 -26.22
N GLU A 531 -9.59 -29.66 -26.19
CA GLU A 531 -8.78 -29.77 -24.97
C GLU A 531 -8.93 -28.50 -24.11
N TRP A 532 -8.94 -27.32 -24.75
CA TRP A 532 -9.21 -26.05 -24.08
C TRP A 532 -10.63 -25.98 -23.51
N LYS A 533 -11.61 -26.59 -24.18
CA LYS A 533 -12.97 -26.70 -23.66
C LYS A 533 -13.01 -27.52 -22.38
N GLU A 534 -12.44 -28.73 -22.42
CA GLU A 534 -12.43 -29.64 -21.27
C GLU A 534 -11.75 -29.01 -20.05
N TYR A 535 -10.61 -28.35 -20.26
CA TYR A 535 -9.95 -27.56 -19.22
C TYR A 535 -10.86 -26.46 -18.66
N SER A 536 -11.47 -25.66 -19.53
CA SER A 536 -12.27 -24.50 -19.13
C SER A 536 -13.51 -24.92 -18.33
N GLU A 537 -14.20 -25.97 -18.76
CA GLU A 537 -15.35 -26.54 -18.04
C GLU A 537 -14.95 -27.01 -16.64
N ALA A 538 -13.87 -27.78 -16.54
CA ALA A 538 -13.36 -28.28 -15.26
C ALA A 538 -12.86 -27.15 -14.34
N TYR A 539 -12.24 -26.12 -14.91
CA TYR A 539 -11.80 -24.94 -14.16
C TYR A 539 -13.01 -24.19 -13.57
N ILE A 540 -14.02 -23.90 -14.40
CA ILE A 540 -15.24 -23.19 -13.96
C ILE A 540 -15.93 -23.95 -12.82
N GLU A 541 -16.15 -25.26 -12.97
CA GLU A 541 -16.79 -26.07 -11.94
C GLU A 541 -16.04 -26.08 -10.60
N LYS A 542 -14.71 -26.05 -10.63
CA LYS A 542 -13.88 -26.08 -9.42
C LYS A 542 -13.74 -24.70 -8.76
N MET A 543 -13.91 -23.62 -9.53
CA MET A 543 -13.65 -22.27 -9.05
C MET A 543 -14.91 -21.49 -8.66
N VAL A 544 -16.08 -21.85 -9.22
CA VAL A 544 -17.36 -21.26 -8.81
C VAL A 544 -17.60 -21.49 -7.31
N TRP A 545 -18.08 -20.47 -6.60
CA TRP A 545 -18.30 -20.55 -5.15
C TRP A 545 -19.47 -19.70 -4.64
N MET A 546 -19.86 -18.64 -5.36
CA MET A 546 -20.82 -17.66 -4.82
C MET A 546 -22.21 -18.25 -4.57
N GLN A 547 -22.65 -19.21 -5.39
CA GLN A 547 -23.94 -19.88 -5.19
C GLN A 547 -23.95 -20.73 -3.91
N GLU A 548 -22.80 -21.28 -3.51
CA GLU A 548 -22.65 -22.02 -2.24
C GLU A 548 -22.64 -21.07 -1.04
N ALA A 549 -22.13 -19.84 -1.23
CA ALA A 549 -22.16 -18.77 -0.24
C ALA A 549 -23.52 -18.04 -0.14
N GLY A 550 -24.63 -18.74 -0.35
CA GLY A 550 -25.98 -18.17 -0.43
C GLY A 550 -26.42 -17.36 0.80
N LYS A 551 -25.82 -17.59 1.98
CA LYS A 551 -26.06 -16.79 3.20
C LYS A 551 -25.68 -15.31 3.03
N LEU A 552 -24.73 -15.00 2.16
CA LEU A 552 -24.25 -13.63 1.94
C LEU A 552 -25.15 -12.80 1.03
N LYS A 553 -26.02 -13.45 0.23
CA LYS A 553 -26.96 -12.79 -0.69
C LYS A 553 -26.31 -11.75 -1.62
N LEU A 554 -25.09 -12.01 -2.08
CA LEU A 554 -24.34 -11.11 -2.97
C LEU A 554 -25.02 -10.92 -4.35
N GLY A 555 -25.76 -11.93 -4.81
CA GLY A 555 -26.32 -11.94 -6.16
C GLY A 555 -25.26 -12.13 -7.25
N PRO A 556 -25.67 -12.25 -8.52
CA PRO A 556 -24.75 -12.49 -9.65
C PRO A 556 -24.10 -11.22 -10.20
N LEU A 557 -24.70 -10.04 -9.99
CA LEU A 557 -24.25 -8.75 -10.53
C LEU A 557 -23.61 -7.93 -9.43
N LEU A 558 -22.31 -7.67 -9.54
CA LEU A 558 -21.55 -6.91 -8.56
C LEU A 558 -20.88 -5.71 -9.20
N TRP A 559 -20.68 -4.65 -8.41
CA TRP A 559 -19.74 -3.59 -8.76
C TRP A 559 -18.31 -4.08 -8.55
N HIS A 560 -17.51 -4.05 -9.61
CA HIS A 560 -16.09 -4.39 -9.58
C HIS A 560 -15.28 -3.12 -9.61
N MET A 561 -14.34 -2.99 -8.69
CA MET A 561 -13.45 -1.84 -8.56
C MET A 561 -12.00 -2.33 -8.61
N HIS A 562 -11.11 -1.58 -9.25
CA HIS A 562 -9.69 -1.92 -9.18
C HIS A 562 -9.20 -1.81 -7.72
N PRO A 563 -8.72 -2.89 -7.09
CA PRO A 563 -8.50 -2.94 -5.64
C PRO A 563 -7.50 -1.89 -5.14
N VAL A 564 -6.32 -1.77 -5.77
CA VAL A 564 -5.28 -0.81 -5.35
C VAL A 564 -5.65 0.65 -5.67
N MET A 565 -6.26 0.92 -6.83
CA MET A 565 -6.67 2.27 -7.22
C MET A 565 -7.78 2.81 -6.32
N PHE A 566 -8.81 2.00 -6.05
CA PHE A 566 -9.93 2.39 -5.21
C PHE A 566 -9.50 2.56 -3.75
N LEU A 567 -8.95 1.52 -3.12
CA LEU A 567 -8.58 1.55 -1.70
C LEU A 567 -7.40 2.49 -1.42
N GLY A 568 -6.47 2.64 -2.38
CA GLY A 568 -5.37 3.59 -2.24
C GLY A 568 -5.82 5.06 -2.27
N THR A 569 -6.97 5.37 -2.88
CA THR A 569 -7.55 6.72 -2.82
C THR A 569 -8.17 6.98 -1.44
N LEU A 570 -8.76 5.95 -0.83
CA LEU A 570 -9.36 6.03 0.51
C LEU A 570 -8.32 5.98 1.64
N LYS A 571 -7.13 5.43 1.39
CA LYS A 571 -6.02 5.36 2.34
C LYS A 571 -5.48 6.75 2.65
N SER A 572 -5.65 7.19 3.90
CA SER A 572 -5.09 8.48 4.35
C SER A 572 -3.56 8.49 4.26
N SER A 573 -2.98 9.35 3.42
CA SER A 573 -1.53 9.46 3.22
C SER A 573 -0.80 10.29 4.27
N ASN A 574 -1.48 10.72 5.34
CA ASN A 574 -0.93 11.68 6.30
C ASN A 574 -0.41 11.05 7.60
N LYS A 575 -0.01 9.77 7.57
CA LYS A 575 0.74 9.16 8.68
C LYS A 575 2.14 9.77 8.69
N ILE A 576 2.35 10.76 9.56
CA ILE A 576 3.66 11.34 9.80
C ILE A 576 4.42 10.42 10.76
N ILE A 577 5.60 10.00 10.34
CA ILE A 577 6.47 9.17 11.14
C ILE A 577 6.79 9.83 12.48
N TRP A 578 7.03 9.05 13.53
CA TRP A 578 7.34 9.55 14.89
C TRP A 578 6.27 10.43 15.55
N MET A 579 5.14 10.72 14.89
CA MET A 579 4.13 11.65 15.42
C MET A 579 3.44 11.09 16.67
N LYS A 580 3.30 9.76 16.77
CA LYS A 580 2.84 9.10 18.01
C LYS A 580 3.77 9.37 19.19
N LYS A 581 5.08 9.23 19.01
CA LYS A 581 6.07 9.51 20.06
C LYS A 581 6.13 11.00 20.42
N PHE A 582 5.86 11.88 19.45
CA PHE A 582 5.69 13.30 19.71
C PHE A 582 4.46 13.56 20.58
N PHE A 583 3.32 12.94 20.23
CA PHE A 583 2.08 13.01 21.01
C PHE A 583 2.26 12.55 22.44
N GLU A 584 2.89 11.40 22.66
CA GLU A 584 3.20 10.86 23.99
C GLU A 584 4.02 11.85 24.85
N LYS A 585 4.84 12.71 24.23
CA LYS A 585 5.72 13.65 24.94
C LYS A 585 5.09 15.03 25.18
N PHE A 586 4.29 15.51 24.24
CA PHE A 586 3.87 16.92 24.23
C PHE A 586 2.35 17.12 24.26
N GLY A 587 1.56 16.04 24.18
CA GLY A 587 0.10 16.09 24.23
C GLY A 587 -0.55 16.51 22.90
N ALA A 588 -1.88 16.43 22.87
CA ALA A 588 -2.69 16.60 21.67
C ALA A 588 -2.50 17.98 21.00
N ASP A 589 -2.64 19.06 21.76
CA ASP A 589 -2.65 20.43 21.20
C ASP A 589 -1.34 20.77 20.49
N LYS A 590 -0.20 20.46 21.11
CA LYS A 590 1.12 20.66 20.51
C LYS A 590 1.36 19.74 19.31
N THR A 591 0.83 18.52 19.34
CA THR A 591 0.95 17.57 18.22
C THR A 591 0.20 18.07 17.00
N SER A 592 -1.04 18.52 17.18
CA SER A 592 -1.86 19.08 16.10
C SER A 592 -1.19 20.30 15.47
N ALA A 593 -0.72 21.25 16.30
CA ALA A 593 -0.05 22.46 15.83
C ALA A 593 1.27 22.16 15.11
N PHE A 594 2.10 21.28 15.68
CA PHE A 594 3.37 20.88 15.06
C PHE A 594 3.16 20.11 13.76
N ARG A 595 2.21 19.18 13.72
CA ARG A 595 1.86 18.43 12.51
C ARG A 595 1.39 19.34 11.39
N ALA A 596 0.49 20.27 11.69
CA ALA A 596 0.02 21.25 10.71
C ALA A 596 1.20 22.06 10.15
N LYS A 597 2.09 22.55 11.03
CA LYS A 597 3.26 23.32 10.61
C LYS A 597 4.28 22.51 9.81
N LEU A 598 4.50 21.25 10.18
CA LEU A 598 5.38 20.35 9.46
C LEU A 598 4.88 20.10 8.03
N LEU A 599 3.57 19.84 7.87
CA LEU A 599 2.95 19.68 6.55
C LEU A 599 3.05 20.96 5.71
N GLU A 600 2.80 22.12 6.33
CA GLU A 600 2.96 23.43 5.68
C GLU A 600 4.39 23.63 5.17
N VAL A 601 5.40 23.45 6.03
CA VAL A 601 6.82 23.59 5.65
C VAL A 601 7.22 22.57 4.59
N SER A 602 6.74 21.33 4.69
CA SER A 602 6.99 20.30 3.67
C SER A 602 6.42 20.66 2.31
N ASN A 603 5.19 21.17 2.26
CA ASN A 603 4.57 21.60 1.02
C ASN A 603 5.34 22.77 0.39
N ASP A 604 5.75 23.74 1.21
CA ASP A 604 6.51 24.91 0.74
C ASP A 604 7.89 24.55 0.18
N LEU A 605 8.52 23.50 0.73
CA LEU A 605 9.83 23.02 0.30
C LEU A 605 9.75 21.92 -0.76
N ASN A 606 8.56 21.36 -1.00
CA ASN A 606 8.36 20.15 -1.79
C ASN A 606 9.24 18.97 -1.28
N ILE A 607 9.32 18.80 0.03
CA ILE A 607 10.04 17.70 0.71
C ILE A 607 9.00 16.86 1.46
N ASP A 608 9.08 15.53 1.33
CA ASP A 608 8.23 14.62 2.09
C ASP A 608 8.30 14.92 3.61
N PRO A 609 7.17 15.13 4.31
CA PRO A 609 7.16 15.44 5.74
C PRO A 609 7.83 14.39 6.61
N ASN A 610 7.87 13.14 6.15
CA ASN A 610 8.56 12.08 6.86
C ASN A 610 10.08 12.21 6.75
N TYR A 611 10.62 12.82 5.69
CA TYR A 611 12.07 13.04 5.57
C TYR A 611 12.54 14.07 6.60
N ILE A 612 11.80 15.18 6.72
CA ILE A 612 12.07 16.22 7.71
C ILE A 612 11.92 15.65 9.12
N MET A 613 10.83 14.91 9.39
CA MET A 613 10.58 14.35 10.71
C MET A 613 11.60 13.28 11.12
N ALA A 614 12.13 12.48 10.18
CA ALA A 614 13.24 11.56 10.44
C ALA A 614 14.52 12.30 10.82
N CYS A 615 14.84 13.39 10.13
CA CYS A 615 16.00 14.21 10.45
C CYS A 615 15.86 14.83 11.84
N ILE A 616 14.68 15.39 12.18
CA ILE A 616 14.42 15.93 13.52
C ILE A 616 14.58 14.84 14.59
N ALA A 617 14.05 13.64 14.33
CA ALA A 617 14.18 12.52 15.24
C ALA A 617 15.66 12.13 15.46
N LEU A 618 16.48 12.10 14.41
CA LEU A 618 17.90 11.77 14.51
C LEU A 618 18.68 12.87 15.25
N GLU A 619 18.52 14.13 14.85
CA GLU A 619 19.24 15.29 15.38
C GLU A 619 18.93 15.56 16.87
N THR A 620 17.70 15.30 17.30
CA THR A 620 17.30 15.49 18.70
C THR A 620 17.44 14.24 19.56
N GLY A 621 17.96 13.13 19.02
CA GLY A 621 17.97 11.85 19.72
C GLY A 621 16.58 11.36 20.11
N LYS A 622 15.57 11.63 19.27
CA LYS A 622 14.14 11.27 19.43
C LYS A 622 13.47 11.93 20.63
N THR A 623 14.03 13.04 21.11
CA THR A 623 13.42 13.87 22.16
C THR A 623 12.48 14.92 21.58
N PHE A 624 12.72 15.33 20.32
CA PHE A 624 12.01 16.40 19.60
C PHE A 624 12.03 17.76 20.32
N ARG A 625 12.88 17.93 21.33
CA ARG A 625 12.96 19.18 22.11
C ARG A 625 13.59 20.30 21.28
N THR A 626 12.94 21.47 21.26
CA THR A 626 13.43 22.66 20.56
C THR A 626 14.62 23.34 21.24
N ASP A 627 14.90 22.99 22.49
CA ASP A 627 15.96 23.59 23.31
C ASP A 627 17.15 22.65 23.57
N ILE A 628 17.14 21.45 22.98
CA ILE A 628 18.21 20.46 23.17
C ILE A 628 19.50 20.93 22.53
N LYS A 629 20.58 20.91 23.31
CA LYS A 629 21.92 21.34 22.90
C LYS A 629 22.87 20.16 22.94
N ASN A 630 23.65 19.96 21.88
CA ASN A 630 24.77 19.02 21.90
C ASN A 630 25.85 19.48 22.91
N PRO A 631 26.23 18.66 23.91
CA PRO A 631 27.19 19.06 24.95
C PRO A 631 28.55 19.51 24.41
N GLY A 632 28.99 18.99 23.26
CA GLY A 632 30.30 19.26 22.66
C GLY A 632 30.32 20.36 21.59
N SER A 633 29.21 21.05 21.32
CA SER A 633 29.14 22.05 20.26
C SER A 633 28.13 23.17 20.54
N SER A 634 27.94 24.07 19.57
CA SER A 634 26.88 25.10 19.63
C SER A 634 25.53 24.61 19.09
N ALA A 635 25.49 23.38 18.56
CA ALA A 635 24.36 22.82 17.86
C ALA A 635 23.13 22.71 18.78
N THR A 636 22.01 23.30 18.38
CA THR A 636 20.81 23.43 19.22
C THR A 636 19.50 23.32 18.43
N GLY A 637 18.49 22.68 19.01
CA GLY A 637 17.11 22.63 18.48
C GLY A 637 16.83 21.46 17.52
N LEU A 638 15.70 21.56 16.79
CA LEU A 638 15.08 20.47 16.02
C LEU A 638 16.02 19.85 14.98
N ILE A 639 16.87 20.65 14.34
CA ILE A 639 17.88 20.18 13.38
C ILE A 639 19.31 20.52 13.83
N GLN A 640 19.50 20.79 15.12
CA GLN A 640 20.81 21.09 15.72
C GLN A 640 21.54 22.28 15.03
N PHE A 641 20.87 23.44 14.94
CA PHE A 641 21.43 24.67 14.37
C PHE A 641 22.75 25.08 15.05
N MET A 642 23.80 25.28 14.26
CA MET A 642 25.07 25.84 14.72
C MET A 642 24.96 27.35 14.92
N LYS A 643 25.78 27.92 15.82
CA LYS A 643 25.75 29.37 16.13
C LYS A 643 25.87 30.26 14.89
N ALA A 644 26.85 29.99 14.02
CA ALA A 644 27.05 30.77 12.79
C ALA A 644 25.84 30.69 11.85
N THR A 645 25.24 29.50 11.70
CA THR A 645 24.02 29.30 10.91
C THR A 645 22.84 30.06 11.51
N ALA A 646 22.69 30.05 12.83
CA ALA A 646 21.63 30.82 13.50
C ALA A 646 21.75 32.32 13.21
N GLU A 647 22.98 32.85 13.25
CA GLU A 647 23.28 34.26 12.92
C GLU A 647 22.98 34.58 11.45
N GLU A 648 23.37 33.70 10.52
CA GLU A 648 23.08 33.84 9.07
C GLU A 648 21.57 33.82 8.76
N LEU A 649 20.81 33.04 9.54
CA LEU A 649 19.34 32.99 9.44
C LEU A 649 18.63 34.15 10.18
N GLY A 650 19.39 35.11 10.73
CA GLY A 650 18.86 36.29 11.42
C GLY A 650 18.30 36.01 12.81
N THR A 651 18.87 35.05 13.53
CA THR A 651 18.49 34.69 14.90
C THR A 651 19.74 34.38 15.75
N SER A 652 19.56 33.79 16.94
CA SER A 652 20.64 33.39 17.82
C SER A 652 20.28 32.11 18.58
N ILE A 653 21.27 31.38 19.09
CA ILE A 653 21.04 30.17 19.90
C ILE A 653 20.12 30.46 21.11
N PRO A 654 20.29 31.55 21.90
CA PRO A 654 19.36 31.86 22.98
C PRO A 654 17.92 32.12 22.52
N GLN A 655 17.71 32.71 21.34
CA GLN A 655 16.38 32.92 20.77
C GLN A 655 15.77 31.59 20.30
N LEU A 656 16.52 30.77 19.57
CA LEU A 656 16.08 29.45 19.12
C LEU A 656 15.62 28.57 20.29
N ARG A 657 16.34 28.58 21.43
CA ARG A 657 15.98 27.80 22.62
C ARG A 657 14.68 28.22 23.29
N ARG A 658 14.22 29.46 23.05
CA ARG A 658 12.95 29.97 23.59
C ARG A 658 11.76 29.72 22.67
N MET A 659 12.01 29.23 21.45
CA MET A 659 10.98 28.97 20.46
C MET A 659 10.27 27.64 20.74
N ASP A 660 8.97 27.61 20.46
CA ASP A 660 8.23 26.36 20.35
C ASP A 660 8.50 25.65 19.00
N HIS A 661 7.88 24.48 18.81
CA HIS A 661 8.09 23.67 17.61
C HIS A 661 7.62 24.38 16.34
N VAL A 662 6.51 25.12 16.40
CA VAL A 662 5.95 25.83 15.24
C VAL A 662 6.86 26.98 14.83
N GLN A 663 7.31 27.77 15.81
CA GLN A 663 8.23 28.88 15.60
C GLN A 663 9.59 28.40 15.08
N GLN A 664 10.13 27.31 15.60
CA GLN A 664 11.43 26.82 15.17
C GLN A 664 11.39 26.16 13.78
N MET A 665 10.24 25.61 13.36
CA MET A 665 10.04 25.09 12.01
C MET A 665 10.16 26.15 10.91
N GLU A 666 9.89 27.43 11.20
CA GLU A 666 10.17 28.54 10.27
C GLU A 666 11.66 28.64 9.95
N TYR A 667 12.52 28.40 10.93
CA TYR A 667 13.96 28.42 10.75
C TYR A 667 14.47 27.16 10.07
N VAL A 668 13.79 26.01 10.28
CA VAL A 668 14.06 24.78 9.52
C VAL A 668 13.78 25.02 8.03
N LYS A 669 12.65 25.66 7.70
CA LYS A 669 12.33 26.08 6.33
C LYS A 669 13.40 26.98 5.72
N LYS A 670 13.74 28.08 6.42
CA LYS A 670 14.77 29.03 5.96
C LYS A 670 16.13 28.35 5.76
N TYR A 671 16.49 27.42 6.65
CA TYR A 671 17.72 26.64 6.55
C TYR A 671 17.78 25.81 5.28
N PHE A 672 16.75 25.02 4.98
CA PHE A 672 16.75 24.19 3.77
C PHE A 672 16.74 25.03 2.48
N GLN A 673 16.02 26.16 2.46
CA GLN A 673 16.08 27.12 1.34
C GLN A 673 17.48 27.75 1.17
N MET A 674 18.17 28.03 2.27
CA MET A 674 19.55 28.51 2.25
C MET A 674 20.49 27.42 1.71
N GLN A 675 20.38 26.18 2.19
CA GLN A 675 21.23 25.08 1.73
C GLN A 675 21.02 24.74 0.26
N SER A 676 19.76 24.72 -0.21
CA SER A 676 19.43 24.53 -1.63
C SER A 676 20.11 25.56 -2.54
N ARG A 677 20.13 26.84 -2.12
CA ARG A 677 20.88 27.89 -2.82
C ARG A 677 22.39 27.67 -2.77
N ASN A 678 22.93 27.28 -1.61
CA ASN A 678 24.37 27.05 -1.42
C ASN A 678 24.91 25.91 -2.28
N ILE A 679 24.13 24.84 -2.46
CA ILE A 679 24.53 23.67 -3.27
C ILE A 679 24.03 23.76 -4.71
N ASN A 680 23.17 24.71 -5.05
CA ASN A 680 22.52 24.85 -6.36
C ASN A 680 21.79 23.56 -6.79
N ILE A 681 21.00 22.98 -5.88
CA ILE A 681 20.10 21.84 -6.12
C ILE A 681 18.75 22.16 -5.46
N PRO A 682 17.65 22.24 -6.22
CA PRO A 682 16.31 22.48 -5.69
C PRO A 682 15.90 21.45 -4.64
N THR A 683 15.17 21.86 -3.60
CA THR A 683 14.69 20.96 -2.54
C THR A 683 13.74 19.88 -3.06
N GLU A 684 13.06 20.10 -4.19
CA GLU A 684 12.19 19.12 -4.86
C GLU A 684 12.94 17.91 -5.44
N GLU A 685 14.26 18.02 -5.62
CA GLU A 685 15.12 16.92 -6.06
C GLU A 685 15.72 16.14 -4.89
N TRP A 686 15.47 16.56 -3.64
CA TRP A 686 16.14 15.97 -2.48
C TRP A 686 15.50 14.64 -2.07
N SER A 687 16.33 13.60 -2.03
CA SER A 687 16.00 12.34 -1.35
C SER A 687 16.00 12.49 0.17
N LEU A 688 15.53 11.47 0.91
CA LEU A 688 15.65 11.38 2.37
C LEU A 688 17.09 11.68 2.84
N GLU A 689 18.05 11.07 2.14
CA GLU A 689 19.46 11.19 2.42
C GLU A 689 19.96 12.60 2.14
N ASP A 690 19.49 13.25 1.07
CA ASP A 690 19.89 14.64 0.74
C ASP A 690 19.36 15.65 1.74
N VAL A 691 18.15 15.46 2.27
CA VAL A 691 17.64 16.26 3.39
C VAL A 691 18.60 16.14 4.58
N TYR A 692 19.04 14.93 4.91
CA TYR A 692 19.95 14.72 6.04
C TYR A 692 21.37 15.22 5.75
N TYR A 693 21.90 15.00 4.55
CA TYR A 693 23.20 15.52 4.13
C TYR A 693 23.21 17.05 4.18
N SER A 694 22.10 17.71 3.85
CA SER A 694 22.00 19.15 3.96
C SER A 694 22.22 19.64 5.40
N ILE A 695 21.83 18.85 6.41
CA ILE A 695 22.02 19.14 7.84
C ILE A 695 23.44 18.79 8.29
N PHE A 696 23.87 17.56 7.97
CA PHE A 696 25.15 17.01 8.43
C PHE A 696 26.36 17.70 7.77
N SER A 697 26.37 17.74 6.44
CA SER A 697 27.42 18.36 5.62
C SER A 697 26.93 18.54 4.17
N PRO A 698 26.42 19.73 3.79
CA PRO A 698 25.71 19.95 2.52
C PRO A 698 26.48 19.52 1.27
N LYS A 699 27.82 19.63 1.29
CA LYS A 699 28.69 19.24 0.16
C LYS A 699 28.59 17.74 -0.16
N THR A 700 28.21 16.91 0.81
CA THR A 700 28.02 15.46 0.67
C THR A 700 27.00 15.09 -0.41
N ILE A 701 26.01 15.94 -0.66
CA ILE A 701 24.99 15.71 -1.71
C ILE A 701 25.65 15.49 -3.07
N LYS A 702 26.71 16.23 -3.39
CA LYS A 702 27.43 16.13 -4.68
C LYS A 702 28.49 15.02 -4.74
N ILE A 703 28.75 14.35 -3.63
CA ILE A 703 29.77 13.30 -3.54
C ILE A 703 29.20 11.96 -4.02
N LYS A 704 30.02 11.13 -4.68
CA LYS A 704 29.60 9.79 -5.13
C LYS A 704 29.28 8.88 -3.93
N PRO A 705 28.40 7.86 -4.06
CA PRO A 705 27.93 7.04 -2.94
C PRO A 705 29.00 6.39 -2.04
N ASN A 706 30.17 6.04 -2.60
CA ASN A 706 31.29 5.44 -1.84
C ASN A 706 32.37 6.47 -1.45
N GLY A 707 32.10 7.77 -1.60
CA GLY A 707 33.03 8.81 -1.22
C GLY A 707 33.23 8.86 0.29
N ILE A 708 34.49 8.99 0.71
CA ILE A 708 34.87 9.24 2.10
C ILE A 708 34.54 10.69 2.43
N ILE A 709 33.83 10.89 3.54
CA ILE A 709 33.41 12.20 4.05
C ILE A 709 34.34 12.67 5.15
N TYR A 710 34.67 11.78 6.10
CA TYR A 710 35.67 12.00 7.15
C TYR A 710 36.47 10.72 7.38
N GLN A 711 37.71 10.85 7.85
CA GLN A 711 38.56 9.72 8.24
C GLN A 711 39.45 10.06 9.43
N LYS A 712 39.98 9.03 10.09
CA LYS A 712 40.99 9.19 11.16
C LYS A 712 42.16 10.04 10.67
N GLY A 713 42.46 11.11 11.39
CA GLY A 713 43.49 12.09 11.03
C GLY A 713 42.93 13.44 10.54
N ASP A 714 41.63 13.56 10.28
CA ASP A 714 40.99 14.81 9.82
C ASP A 714 40.75 15.83 10.95
N GLY A 715 41.77 16.12 11.75
CA GLY A 715 41.75 17.23 12.73
C GLY A 715 40.62 17.19 13.75
N GLY A 716 40.19 15.99 14.18
CA GLY A 716 39.14 15.77 15.19
C GLY A 716 37.71 15.86 14.67
N THR A 717 37.48 16.03 13.35
CA THR A 717 36.12 15.99 12.75
C THR A 717 35.56 14.57 12.70
N TYR A 718 36.40 13.57 12.43
CA TYR A 718 36.04 12.17 12.52
C TYR A 718 35.62 11.77 13.95
N ASP A 719 36.39 12.17 14.97
CA ASP A 719 36.12 11.81 16.37
C ASP A 719 34.77 12.34 16.89
N LYS A 720 34.31 13.48 16.36
CA LYS A 720 33.01 14.08 16.71
C LYS A 720 31.83 13.40 16.01
N ASN A 721 32.07 12.63 14.96
CA ASN A 721 31.05 12.02 14.11
C ASN A 721 31.13 10.49 14.09
N LEU A 722 31.82 9.88 15.07
CA LEU A 722 32.01 8.42 15.20
C LEU A 722 30.72 7.60 15.10
N TYR A 723 29.56 8.18 15.40
CA TYR A 723 28.25 7.55 15.21
C TYR A 723 28.02 7.07 13.76
N HIS A 724 28.62 7.72 12.77
CA HIS A 724 28.46 7.40 11.35
C HIS A 724 29.50 6.41 10.78
N ASP A 725 30.50 5.99 11.56
CA ASP A 725 31.42 4.92 11.17
C ASP A 725 30.85 3.58 11.64
N ILE A 726 30.05 2.94 10.78
CA ILE A 726 29.26 1.75 11.14
C ILE A 726 30.17 0.53 11.24
N ASN A 727 31.12 0.41 10.29
CA ASN A 727 32.01 -0.75 10.20
C ASN A 727 33.28 -0.61 11.07
N LYS A 728 33.51 0.57 11.68
CA LYS A 728 34.64 0.94 12.54
C LYS A 728 35.99 0.86 11.84
N ASP A 729 36.03 1.05 10.53
CA ASP A 729 37.25 0.95 9.73
C ASP A 729 38.12 2.22 9.79
N GLY A 730 37.65 3.27 10.47
CA GLY A 730 38.36 4.54 10.56
C GLY A 730 37.92 5.56 9.50
N LYS A 731 36.88 5.29 8.72
CA LYS A 731 36.33 6.16 7.68
C LYS A 731 34.82 6.27 7.85
N ILE A 732 34.29 7.44 7.52
CA ILE A 732 32.86 7.71 7.43
C ILE A 732 32.56 7.98 5.96
N THR A 733 31.78 7.10 5.35
CA THR A 733 31.39 7.21 3.94
C THR A 733 30.00 7.82 3.80
N LYS A 734 29.72 8.34 2.60
CA LYS A 734 28.38 8.84 2.24
C LYS A 734 27.30 7.77 2.46
N SER A 735 27.59 6.51 2.11
CA SER A 735 26.66 5.39 2.26
C SER A 735 26.34 5.05 3.72
N GLU A 736 27.30 5.13 4.63
CA GLU A 736 27.04 4.88 6.07
C GLU A 736 26.19 5.97 6.70
N ILE A 737 26.41 7.23 6.31
CA ILE A 737 25.55 8.34 6.72
C ILE A 737 24.12 8.14 6.20
N ALA A 738 23.95 7.70 4.95
CA ALA A 738 22.64 7.33 4.38
C ALA A 738 21.98 6.19 5.16
N GLU A 739 22.74 5.18 5.55
CA GLU A 739 22.21 4.04 6.30
C GLU A 739 21.68 4.47 7.67
N ASN A 740 22.39 5.36 8.38
CA ASN A 740 21.94 5.87 9.67
C ASN A 740 20.63 6.66 9.60
N ILE A 741 20.43 7.51 8.58
CA ILE A 741 19.16 8.21 8.41
C ILE A 741 18.04 7.24 8.01
N ARG A 742 18.31 6.25 7.14
CA ARG A 742 17.34 5.18 6.82
C ARG A 742 16.93 4.39 8.07
N LEU A 743 17.86 4.11 8.98
CA LEU A 743 17.59 3.46 10.26
C LEU A 743 16.76 4.30 11.23
N ASN A 744 16.72 5.63 11.08
CA ASN A 744 15.85 6.52 11.84
C ASN A 744 14.53 6.85 11.14
N TYR A 745 14.47 6.71 9.81
CA TYR A 745 13.24 6.81 9.04
C TYR A 745 12.34 5.59 9.28
N ARG A 746 12.91 4.37 9.20
CA ARG A 746 12.19 3.09 9.33
C ARG A 746 11.36 2.90 10.62
N PRO A 747 11.83 3.25 11.83
CA PRO A 747 11.06 3.04 13.08
C PRO A 747 10.08 4.17 13.38
N GLY A 748 10.12 5.24 12.61
CA GLY A 748 9.14 6.30 12.70
C GLY A 748 7.86 5.95 11.95
N ILE A 749 7.94 5.13 10.90
CA ILE A 749 6.77 4.47 10.31
C ILE A 749 6.09 3.77 11.47
N PRO A 750 4.85 4.13 11.83
CA PRO A 750 4.17 3.44 12.91
C PRO A 750 4.20 1.95 12.59
N GLU A 751 4.80 1.13 13.46
CA GLU A 751 4.31 -0.23 13.62
C GLU A 751 2.79 -0.06 13.78
N ALA A 752 2.02 -0.68 12.88
CA ALA A 752 0.58 -0.50 12.83
C ALA A 752 -0.01 -0.68 14.23
N ASP A 753 -0.60 0.37 14.79
CA ASP A 753 -1.43 0.25 15.99
C ASP A 753 -2.70 -0.55 15.65
#